data_AF-A0A922AI35-F1
#
_entry.id   AF-A0A922AI35-F1
#
_cell.length_a   1.000
_cell.length_b   1.000
_cell.length_c   1.000
_cell.angle_alpha   90.00
_cell.angle_beta   90.00
_cell.angle_gamma   90.00
#
_symmetry.space_group_name_H-M   'P 1'
#
loop_
_entity.id
_entity.type
_entity.pdbx_description
1 polymer ?
#
loop_
_entity_poly.entity_id
_entity_poly.type
_entity_poly.pdbx_seq_one_letter_code
_entity_poly.pdbx_strand_id
1 'polypeptide(L)'
;MRAVEVYSRTRRLDYFSAEIVLELLSFANRFCCEELKSACDAHLASLVGNIEDAMALIEYGLEETANLVVASCLQVMLRELPSNLYNWKVMKNFCSSQARERLARAGHASFLLYYFLSHVAMEESMASNTTVMLLERLGECATEKWQKALAFHQLGCALLERKDYKDAQRCFGVAAAASHVYSMAGIARAKHEQGQRYSAYKLMSSLILEYKPVGWMYQERSLYNIGREKILDLKTATELDPTLSFPYKYRAVAKVEENQIRGAILEIDKIIGFKLLPDCLELRAWFFIALKDYESALRDIRVVLTLEPNYMMFHGKVTGDYLIEHLSHRVQQLSEADCWMQLYQRWSCIDDIGSLAVIHQMLVNDPGKSLLRFRQSLLLLRLNCQKAAMRSLRLARNHSSSENERLVYEGWILYDTGYREEALSRADKSISLQRSFEAFFLKAYSLADTTLDPESSSYVVQILGEALKCPSDGLRKGQALNNLGSVHVDCGNLDLAADCYSNALEIKHARAHQGLARVYHQRNHRQAAYEEMTKLIEKARNNASAYEKRSEYCGREMAKNDLDAATQLDPLRTYPYRYRAAVLMDDQKETEAVEELTKAIAFKPDLQMLHLRAAFYESMGNLTSALQDCQAALCLDPDHKETLDLYNRAQELAVNLQLK
;
A
#
# COMPACT_ATOMS: atom_id res chain seq x y z
N MET A 1 -44.13 -0.40 -34.24
CA MET A 1 -45.52 -0.84 -33.87
C MET A 1 -45.68 -2.36 -33.76
N ARG A 2 -45.36 -3.16 -34.78
CA ARG A 2 -45.43 -4.65 -34.67
C ARG A 2 -44.62 -5.21 -33.49
N ALA A 3 -43.41 -4.69 -33.28
CA ALA A 3 -42.56 -5.11 -32.16
C ALA A 3 -43.16 -4.74 -30.78
N VAL A 4 -43.85 -3.60 -30.67
CA VAL A 4 -44.58 -3.20 -29.44
C VAL A 4 -45.74 -4.17 -29.14
N GLU A 5 -46.49 -4.56 -30.17
CA GLU A 5 -47.59 -5.52 -30.04
C GLU A 5 -47.11 -6.92 -29.64
N VAL A 6 -45.97 -7.35 -30.17
CA VAL A 6 -45.36 -8.64 -29.80
C VAL A 6 -44.82 -8.59 -28.37
N TYR A 7 -44.15 -7.50 -27.98
CA TYR A 7 -43.68 -7.33 -26.60
C TYR A 7 -44.84 -7.27 -25.60
N SER A 8 -45.94 -6.57 -25.90
CA SER A 8 -47.08 -6.48 -24.99
C SER A 8 -47.72 -7.85 -24.70
N ARG A 9 -47.63 -8.79 -25.65
CA ARG A 9 -48.13 -10.17 -25.50
C ARG A 9 -47.12 -11.12 -24.85
N THR A 10 -45.84 -11.01 -25.19
CA THR A 10 -44.81 -12.01 -24.84
C THR A 10 -43.88 -11.59 -23.72
N ARG A 11 -43.76 -10.28 -23.47
CA ARG A 11 -42.76 -9.65 -22.58
C ARG A 11 -41.32 -10.03 -22.89
N ARG A 12 -41.02 -10.45 -24.12
CA ARG A 12 -39.67 -10.85 -24.58
C ARG A 12 -39.17 -9.92 -25.68
N LEU A 13 -37.86 -9.68 -25.68
CA LEU A 13 -37.17 -8.83 -26.67
C LEU A 13 -36.15 -9.59 -27.52
N ASP A 14 -35.83 -10.84 -27.16
CA ASP A 14 -34.81 -11.67 -27.82
C ASP A 14 -35.08 -11.97 -29.31
N TYR A 15 -36.30 -11.70 -29.78
CA TYR A 15 -36.71 -11.89 -31.17
C TYR A 15 -36.38 -10.70 -32.08
N PHE A 16 -35.89 -9.59 -31.53
CA PHE A 16 -35.65 -8.34 -32.25
C PHE A 16 -34.16 -8.04 -32.38
N SER A 17 -33.76 -7.38 -33.47
CA SER A 17 -32.41 -6.83 -33.61
C SER A 17 -32.22 -5.63 -32.68
N ALA A 18 -30.96 -5.32 -32.33
CA ALA A 18 -30.61 -4.19 -31.47
C ALA A 18 -31.18 -2.85 -32.00
N GLU A 19 -31.19 -2.63 -33.31
CA GLU A 19 -31.78 -1.45 -33.95
C GLU A 19 -33.28 -1.30 -33.65
N ILE A 20 -34.04 -2.40 -33.74
CA ILE A 20 -35.47 -2.41 -33.43
C ILE A 20 -35.69 -2.15 -31.93
N VAL A 21 -34.83 -2.70 -31.07
CA VAL A 21 -34.91 -2.46 -29.62
C VAL A 21 -34.57 -1.01 -29.26
N LEU A 22 -33.65 -0.36 -29.98
CA LEU A 22 -33.38 1.08 -29.84
C LEU A 22 -34.59 1.94 -30.24
N GLU A 23 -35.27 1.61 -31.33
CA GLU A 23 -36.53 2.28 -31.68
C GLU A 23 -37.63 2.04 -30.64
N LEU A 24 -37.69 0.84 -30.06
CA LEU A 24 -38.62 0.54 -28.95
C LEU A 24 -38.29 1.33 -27.69
N LEU A 25 -37.00 1.53 -27.39
CA LEU A 25 -36.56 2.33 -26.26
C LEU A 25 -36.97 3.80 -26.41
N SER A 26 -36.73 4.41 -27.58
CA SER A 26 -37.16 5.80 -27.84
C SER A 26 -38.68 5.95 -27.84
N PHE A 27 -39.40 4.95 -28.37
CA PHE A 27 -40.85 4.87 -28.24
C PHE A 27 -41.28 4.82 -26.77
N ALA A 28 -40.67 3.94 -25.96
CA ALA A 28 -41.02 3.76 -24.57
C ALA A 28 -40.82 5.05 -23.76
N ASN A 29 -39.73 5.78 -24.00
CA ASN A 29 -39.50 7.09 -23.39
C ASN A 29 -40.54 8.13 -23.80
N ARG A 30 -40.83 8.23 -25.11
CA ARG A 30 -41.78 9.21 -25.64
C ARG A 30 -43.20 9.02 -25.08
N PHE A 31 -43.58 7.78 -24.79
CA PHE A 31 -44.91 7.42 -24.29
C PHE A 31 -44.91 7.00 -22.81
N CYS A 32 -43.83 7.27 -22.05
CA CYS A 32 -43.69 6.99 -20.62
C CYS A 32 -44.03 5.53 -20.22
N CYS A 33 -43.59 4.56 -21.04
CA CYS A 33 -43.82 3.14 -20.81
C CYS A 33 -42.65 2.51 -20.02
N GLU A 34 -42.65 2.67 -18.70
CA GLU A 34 -41.51 2.29 -17.84
C GLU A 34 -41.12 0.80 -17.91
N GLU A 35 -42.08 -0.12 -17.95
CA GLU A 35 -41.79 -1.56 -18.04
C GLU A 35 -41.09 -1.93 -19.36
N LEU A 36 -41.56 -1.36 -20.48
CA LEU A 36 -40.96 -1.58 -21.79
C LEU A 36 -39.58 -0.92 -21.86
N LYS A 37 -39.44 0.29 -21.31
CA LYS A 37 -38.15 1.00 -21.21
C LYS A 37 -37.13 0.16 -20.46
N SER A 38 -37.48 -0.31 -19.26
CA SER A 38 -36.62 -1.15 -18.42
C SER A 38 -36.22 -2.46 -19.11
N ALA A 39 -37.16 -3.11 -19.81
CA ALA A 39 -36.86 -4.33 -20.57
C ALA A 39 -35.92 -4.05 -21.76
N CYS A 40 -36.12 -2.96 -22.50
CA CYS A 40 -35.23 -2.56 -23.59
C CYS A 40 -33.83 -2.21 -23.07
N ASP A 41 -33.75 -1.46 -21.97
CA ASP A 41 -32.50 -1.09 -21.28
C ASP A 41 -31.73 -2.35 -20.85
N ALA A 42 -32.38 -3.30 -20.16
CA ALA A 42 -31.75 -4.55 -19.73
C ALA A 42 -31.29 -5.44 -20.90
N HIS A 43 -32.11 -5.57 -21.95
CA HIS A 43 -31.75 -6.36 -23.13
C HIS A 43 -30.55 -5.76 -23.86
N LEU A 44 -30.58 -4.46 -24.17
CA LEU A 44 -29.46 -3.78 -24.81
C LEU A 44 -28.19 -3.83 -23.94
N ALA A 45 -28.32 -3.69 -22.62
CA ALA A 45 -27.19 -3.77 -21.69
C ALA A 45 -26.50 -5.15 -21.71
N SER A 46 -27.26 -6.23 -21.94
CA SER A 46 -26.72 -7.60 -22.07
C SER A 46 -25.95 -7.84 -23.37
N LEU A 47 -26.15 -7.01 -24.39
CA LEU A 47 -25.45 -7.10 -25.68
C LEU A 47 -24.08 -6.42 -25.64
N VAL A 48 -23.78 -5.64 -24.60
CA VAL A 48 -22.51 -4.93 -24.45
C VAL A 48 -21.45 -5.91 -23.94
N GLY A 49 -20.67 -6.49 -24.86
CA GLY A 49 -19.59 -7.42 -24.52
C GLY A 49 -18.18 -6.83 -24.69
N ASN A 50 -18.00 -5.97 -25.69
CA ASN A 50 -16.71 -5.39 -26.07
C ASN A 50 -16.78 -3.87 -26.30
N ILE A 51 -15.62 -3.26 -26.58
CA ILE A 51 -15.51 -1.80 -26.74
C ILE A 51 -16.28 -1.28 -27.97
N GLU A 52 -16.42 -2.07 -29.04
CA GLU A 52 -17.16 -1.70 -30.24
C GLU A 52 -18.66 -1.61 -29.95
N ASP A 53 -19.20 -2.60 -29.22
CA ASP A 53 -20.60 -2.61 -28.76
C ASP A 53 -20.88 -1.40 -27.86
N ALA A 54 -19.97 -1.12 -26.92
CA ALA A 54 -20.08 0.01 -26.01
C ALA A 54 -20.06 1.35 -26.77
N MET A 55 -19.19 1.49 -27.76
CA MET A 55 -19.09 2.68 -28.60
C MET A 55 -20.32 2.88 -29.50
N ALA A 56 -20.95 1.80 -29.95
CA ALA A 56 -22.16 1.86 -30.76
C ALA A 56 -23.40 2.28 -29.95
N LEU A 57 -23.50 1.84 -28.69
CA LEU A 57 -24.71 2.01 -27.87
C LEU A 57 -24.67 3.20 -26.91
N ILE A 58 -23.49 3.72 -26.54
CA ILE A 58 -23.37 4.76 -25.51
C ILE A 58 -24.11 6.06 -25.86
N GLU A 59 -24.05 6.53 -27.11
CA GLU A 59 -24.71 7.79 -27.50
C GLU A 59 -26.24 7.66 -27.37
N TYR A 60 -26.81 6.54 -27.82
CA TYR A 60 -28.24 6.24 -27.65
C TYR A 60 -28.63 6.10 -26.18
N GLY A 61 -27.82 5.39 -25.39
CA GLY A 61 -28.07 5.24 -23.95
C GLY A 61 -28.09 6.58 -23.20
N LEU A 62 -27.20 7.51 -23.58
CA LEU A 62 -27.15 8.86 -23.01
C LEU A 62 -28.32 9.74 -23.47
N GLU A 63 -28.73 9.65 -24.74
CA GLU A 63 -29.86 10.41 -25.27
C GLU A 63 -31.19 9.97 -24.67
N GLU A 64 -31.38 8.66 -24.54
CA GLU A 64 -32.61 8.04 -24.05
C GLU A 64 -32.62 7.82 -22.52
N THR A 65 -31.59 8.27 -21.79
CA THR A 65 -31.48 8.07 -20.32
C THR A 65 -31.66 6.60 -19.90
N ALA A 66 -31.02 5.70 -20.65
CA ALA A 66 -31.04 4.26 -20.40
C ALA A 66 -29.89 3.90 -19.45
N ASN A 67 -30.20 3.78 -18.17
CA ASN A 67 -29.20 3.72 -17.11
C ASN A 67 -28.38 2.43 -17.16
N LEU A 68 -28.98 1.28 -17.47
CA LEU A 68 -28.28 -0.01 -17.50
C LEU A 68 -27.35 -0.10 -18.72
N VAL A 69 -27.79 0.34 -19.90
CA VAL A 69 -26.96 0.39 -21.11
C VAL A 69 -25.74 1.28 -20.87
N VAL A 70 -25.94 2.49 -20.34
CA VAL A 70 -24.82 3.40 -20.04
C VAL A 70 -23.87 2.77 -19.02
N ALA A 71 -24.39 2.13 -17.97
CA ALA A 71 -23.57 1.43 -16.98
C ALA A 71 -22.71 0.31 -17.60
N SER A 72 -23.31 -0.57 -18.42
CA SER A 72 -22.59 -1.65 -19.11
C SER A 72 -21.52 -1.10 -20.05
N CYS A 73 -21.84 -0.04 -20.81
CA CYS A 73 -20.89 0.62 -21.71
C CYS A 73 -19.70 1.20 -20.92
N LEU A 74 -19.98 1.94 -19.84
CA LEU A 74 -18.95 2.48 -18.96
C LEU A 74 -18.08 1.37 -18.35
N GLN A 75 -18.69 0.26 -17.92
CA GLN A 75 -17.96 -0.87 -17.36
C GLN A 75 -16.93 -1.44 -18.34
N VAL A 76 -17.30 -1.63 -19.61
CA VAL A 76 -16.37 -2.10 -20.64
C VAL A 76 -15.27 -1.08 -20.91
N MET A 77 -15.62 0.21 -21.06
CA MET A 77 -14.64 1.27 -21.29
C MET A 77 -13.61 1.37 -20.16
N LEU A 78 -14.04 1.25 -18.90
CA LEU A 78 -13.18 1.35 -17.72
C LEU A 78 -12.29 0.10 -17.53
N ARG A 79 -12.72 -1.09 -17.99
CA ARG A 79 -11.93 -2.34 -17.89
C ARG A 79 -10.64 -2.31 -18.70
N GLU A 80 -10.60 -1.54 -19.80
CA GLU A 80 -9.45 -1.43 -20.69
C GLU A 80 -8.63 -0.13 -20.44
N LEU A 81 -8.68 0.42 -19.23
CA LEU A 81 -7.75 1.47 -18.83
C LEU A 81 -6.35 0.87 -18.58
N PRO A 82 -5.27 1.62 -18.87
CA PRO A 82 -5.23 3.01 -19.34
C PRO A 82 -5.38 3.18 -20.86
N SER A 83 -5.38 2.11 -21.66
CA SER A 83 -5.41 2.19 -23.14
C SER A 83 -6.53 3.07 -23.70
N ASN A 84 -7.72 3.01 -23.09
CA ASN A 84 -8.86 3.82 -23.53
C ASN A 84 -8.72 5.33 -23.29
N LEU A 85 -7.77 5.80 -22.46
CA LEU A 85 -7.48 7.23 -22.33
C LEU A 85 -6.91 7.84 -23.60
N TYR A 86 -6.26 7.04 -24.45
CA TYR A 86 -5.71 7.46 -25.74
C TYR A 86 -6.75 7.40 -26.87
N ASN A 87 -7.90 6.77 -26.64
CA ASN A 87 -8.96 6.69 -27.62
C ASN A 87 -9.85 7.94 -27.55
N TRP A 88 -9.66 8.86 -28.50
CA TRP A 88 -10.40 10.13 -28.53
C TRP A 88 -11.93 9.93 -28.57
N LYS A 89 -12.42 8.86 -29.20
CA LYS A 89 -13.85 8.59 -29.30
C LYS A 89 -14.44 8.23 -27.93
N VAL A 90 -13.69 7.49 -27.12
CA VAL A 90 -14.06 7.18 -25.73
C VAL A 90 -13.99 8.45 -24.89
N MET A 91 -12.89 9.22 -24.99
CA MET A 91 -12.70 10.40 -24.16
C MET A 91 -13.66 11.56 -24.47
N LYS A 92 -14.22 11.63 -25.68
CA LYS A 92 -15.32 12.57 -26.02
C LYS A 92 -16.51 12.44 -25.04
N ASN A 93 -16.77 11.23 -24.53
CA ASN A 93 -17.87 10.96 -23.60
C ASN A 93 -17.59 11.42 -22.16
N PHE A 94 -16.35 11.78 -21.82
CA PHE A 94 -15.97 12.18 -20.46
C PHE A 94 -15.48 13.62 -20.37
N CYS A 95 -14.73 14.10 -21.36
CA CYS A 95 -13.94 15.33 -21.18
C CYS A 95 -14.73 16.64 -21.35
N SER A 96 -15.87 16.65 -22.07
CA SER A 96 -16.61 17.89 -22.33
C SER A 96 -17.68 18.18 -21.28
N SER A 97 -18.00 19.45 -21.04
CA SER A 97 -19.10 19.86 -20.15
C SER A 97 -20.44 19.27 -20.58
N GLN A 98 -20.69 19.24 -21.89
CA GLN A 98 -21.91 18.65 -22.43
C GLN A 98 -21.97 17.15 -22.17
N ALA A 99 -20.85 16.43 -22.31
CA ALA A 99 -20.80 15.00 -22.04
C ALA A 99 -21.00 14.70 -20.56
N ARG A 100 -20.41 15.50 -19.66
CA ARG A 100 -20.67 15.43 -18.21
C ARG A 100 -22.16 15.63 -17.91
N GLU A 101 -22.81 16.62 -18.52
CA GLU A 101 -24.24 16.86 -18.32
C GLU A 101 -25.10 15.69 -18.83
N ARG A 102 -24.76 15.09 -19.97
CA ARG A 102 -25.43 13.88 -20.47
C ARG A 102 -25.28 12.72 -19.51
N LEU A 103 -24.06 12.49 -19.00
CA LEU A 103 -23.80 11.47 -17.98
C LEU A 103 -24.55 11.76 -16.68
N ALA A 104 -24.69 13.03 -16.29
CA ALA A 104 -25.44 13.43 -15.11
C ALA A 104 -26.94 13.13 -15.26
N ARG A 105 -27.51 13.37 -16.44
CA ARG A 105 -28.92 13.02 -16.75
C ARG A 105 -29.16 11.51 -16.70
N ALA A 106 -28.17 10.71 -17.09
CA ALA A 106 -28.21 9.25 -16.99
C ALA A 106 -27.81 8.72 -15.59
N GLY A 107 -27.58 9.59 -14.60
CA GLY A 107 -27.25 9.19 -13.22
C GLY A 107 -25.82 8.68 -13.01
N HIS A 108 -24.92 8.84 -13.98
CA HIS A 108 -23.56 8.26 -13.96
C HIS A 108 -22.43 9.29 -13.84
N ALA A 109 -22.72 10.59 -13.83
CA ALA A 109 -21.73 11.61 -13.51
C ALA A 109 -21.52 11.73 -12.00
N SER A 110 -20.44 11.15 -11.48
CA SER A 110 -20.09 11.20 -10.06
C SER A 110 -18.67 11.72 -9.84
N PHE A 111 -18.44 12.29 -8.66
CA PHE A 111 -17.09 12.65 -8.21
C PHE A 111 -16.14 11.44 -8.28
N LEU A 112 -16.60 10.25 -7.88
CA LEU A 112 -15.79 9.03 -7.87
C LEU A 112 -15.34 8.59 -9.27
N LEU A 113 -16.23 8.69 -10.27
CA LEU A 113 -15.88 8.36 -11.65
C LEU A 113 -14.74 9.26 -12.16
N TYR A 114 -14.90 10.59 -12.01
CA TYR A 114 -13.89 11.54 -12.46
C TYR A 114 -12.62 11.48 -11.61
N TYR A 115 -12.73 11.12 -10.33
CA TYR A 115 -11.58 10.92 -9.46
C TYR A 115 -10.75 9.74 -9.94
N PHE A 116 -11.40 8.61 -10.23
CA PHE A 116 -10.73 7.43 -10.79
C PHE A 116 -10.08 7.72 -12.14
N LEU A 117 -10.83 8.31 -13.09
CA LEU A 117 -10.31 8.65 -14.42
C LEU A 117 -9.14 9.63 -14.38
N SER A 118 -9.25 10.69 -13.58
CA SER A 118 -8.17 11.67 -13.44
C SER A 118 -6.94 11.06 -12.77
N HIS A 119 -7.10 10.17 -11.80
CA HIS A 119 -5.97 9.46 -11.18
C HIS A 119 -5.21 8.61 -12.20
N VAL A 120 -5.92 7.80 -13.01
CA VAL A 120 -5.29 7.00 -14.06
C VAL A 120 -4.61 7.91 -15.10
N ALA A 121 -5.26 9.01 -15.50
CA ALA A 121 -4.67 9.96 -16.44
C ALA A 121 -3.43 10.70 -15.90
N MET A 122 -3.39 10.98 -14.59
CA MET A 122 -2.22 11.57 -13.93
C MET A 122 -1.05 10.59 -13.88
N GLU A 123 -1.30 9.30 -13.63
CA GLU A 123 -0.26 8.26 -13.65
C GLU A 123 0.35 8.07 -15.04
N GLU A 124 -0.47 8.14 -16.11
CA GLU A 124 0.01 8.03 -17.48
C GLU A 124 0.76 9.29 -17.96
N SER A 125 0.15 10.46 -17.79
CA SER A 125 0.75 11.74 -18.19
C SER A 125 0.07 12.91 -17.49
N MET A 126 0.67 13.35 -16.39
CA MET A 126 0.19 14.47 -15.58
C MET A 126 -0.01 15.78 -16.36
N ALA A 127 0.84 16.07 -17.36
CA ALA A 127 0.76 17.28 -18.17
C ALA A 127 -0.20 17.17 -19.39
N SER A 128 -0.96 16.08 -19.56
CA SER A 128 -1.80 15.87 -20.75
C SER A 128 -3.09 16.72 -20.73
N ASN A 129 -3.63 17.04 -21.92
CA ASN A 129 -4.88 17.81 -22.03
C ASN A 129 -6.05 17.03 -21.43
N THR A 130 -6.08 15.72 -21.67
CA THR A 130 -7.06 14.80 -21.10
C THR A 130 -7.07 14.86 -19.58
N THR A 131 -5.89 14.87 -18.94
CA THR A 131 -5.75 14.95 -17.47
C THR A 131 -6.38 16.24 -16.94
N VAL A 132 -6.07 17.38 -17.53
CA VAL A 132 -6.64 18.67 -17.11
C VAL A 132 -8.15 18.71 -17.31
N MET A 133 -8.67 18.28 -18.46
CA MET A 133 -10.11 18.25 -18.72
C MET A 133 -10.85 17.36 -17.72
N LEU A 134 -10.30 16.18 -17.39
CA LEU A 134 -10.88 15.28 -16.39
C LEU A 134 -10.85 15.88 -14.97
N LEU A 135 -9.76 16.56 -14.60
CA LEU A 135 -9.65 17.25 -13.31
C LEU A 135 -10.60 18.45 -13.20
N GLU A 136 -10.85 19.17 -14.29
CA GLU A 136 -11.91 20.18 -14.32
C GLU A 136 -13.29 19.57 -14.10
N ARG A 137 -13.61 18.45 -14.77
CA ARG A 137 -14.87 17.73 -14.54
C ARG A 137 -14.99 17.24 -13.10
N LEU A 138 -13.89 16.76 -12.51
CA LEU A 138 -13.82 16.39 -11.10
C LEU A 138 -14.19 17.57 -10.19
N GLY A 139 -13.63 18.75 -10.46
CA GLY A 139 -13.95 19.98 -9.72
C GLY A 139 -15.41 20.41 -9.86
N GLU A 140 -16.03 20.21 -11.01
CA GLU A 140 -17.46 20.47 -11.22
C GLU A 140 -18.38 19.47 -10.52
N CYS A 141 -17.91 18.24 -10.30
CA CYS A 141 -18.63 17.21 -9.55
C CYS A 141 -18.41 17.30 -8.03
N ALA A 142 -17.53 18.17 -7.56
CA ALA A 142 -17.24 18.32 -6.14
C ALA A 142 -18.35 19.10 -5.41
N THR A 143 -19.05 18.43 -4.50
CA THR A 143 -20.08 19.03 -3.64
C THR A 143 -19.53 19.38 -2.26
N GLU A 144 -18.68 18.50 -1.71
CA GLU A 144 -18.10 18.65 -0.39
C GLU A 144 -16.86 19.54 -0.37
N LYS A 145 -16.59 20.17 0.77
CA LYS A 145 -15.41 21.04 0.95
C LYS A 145 -14.10 20.28 0.69
N TRP A 146 -13.99 19.04 1.18
CA TRP A 146 -12.81 18.20 0.97
C TRP A 146 -12.66 17.73 -0.48
N GLN A 147 -13.77 17.42 -1.17
CA GLN A 147 -13.78 17.08 -2.60
C GLN A 147 -13.26 18.25 -3.43
N LYS A 148 -13.73 19.46 -3.12
CA LYS A 148 -13.26 20.69 -3.77
C LYS A 148 -11.77 20.90 -3.52
N ALA A 149 -11.33 20.72 -2.28
CA ALA A 149 -9.92 20.89 -1.93
C ALA A 149 -9.02 19.91 -2.71
N LEU A 150 -9.41 18.63 -2.80
CA LEU A 150 -8.70 17.60 -3.54
C LEU A 150 -8.65 17.90 -5.04
N ALA A 151 -9.81 18.17 -5.65
CA ALA A 151 -9.92 18.41 -7.08
C ALA A 151 -9.06 19.60 -7.54
N PHE A 152 -9.17 20.74 -6.84
CA PHE A 152 -8.39 21.94 -7.18
C PHE A 152 -6.90 21.81 -6.83
N HIS A 153 -6.54 21.02 -5.81
CA HIS A 153 -5.14 20.71 -5.54
C HIS A 153 -4.52 19.89 -6.69
N GLN A 154 -5.18 18.80 -7.10
CA GLN A 154 -4.71 17.96 -8.21
C GLN A 154 -4.65 18.74 -9.53
N LEU A 155 -5.67 19.56 -9.83
CA LEU A 155 -5.68 20.45 -10.98
C LEU A 155 -4.53 21.46 -10.93
N GLY A 156 -4.29 22.08 -9.77
CA GLY A 156 -3.16 22.98 -9.56
C GLY A 156 -1.81 22.31 -9.82
N CYS A 157 -1.65 21.05 -9.40
CA CYS A 157 -0.43 20.28 -9.66
C CYS A 157 -0.26 19.99 -11.17
N ALA A 158 -1.31 19.58 -11.88
CA ALA A 158 -1.24 19.35 -13.33
C ALA A 158 -0.90 20.63 -14.11
N LEU A 159 -1.47 21.78 -13.72
CA LEU A 159 -1.16 23.09 -14.32
C LEU A 159 0.26 23.57 -13.99
N LEU A 160 0.77 23.27 -12.79
CA LEU A 160 2.15 23.58 -12.41
C LEU A 160 3.15 22.85 -13.31
N GLU A 161 2.93 21.56 -13.56
CA GLU A 161 3.75 20.75 -14.48
C GLU A 161 3.70 21.28 -15.93
N ARG A 162 2.56 21.82 -16.34
CA ARG A 162 2.39 22.52 -17.64
C ARG A 162 3.04 23.89 -17.71
N LYS A 163 3.56 24.40 -16.58
CA LYS A 163 4.11 25.76 -16.43
C LYS A 163 3.05 26.87 -16.55
N ASP A 164 1.77 26.53 -16.39
CA ASP A 164 0.66 27.48 -16.31
C ASP A 164 0.54 28.05 -14.89
N TYR A 165 1.59 28.75 -14.46
CA TYR A 165 1.80 29.12 -13.07
C TYR A 165 0.68 29.99 -12.47
N LYS A 166 0.04 30.85 -13.26
CA LYS A 166 -1.04 31.74 -12.78
C LYS A 166 -2.30 30.96 -12.43
N ASP A 167 -2.72 30.07 -13.32
CA ASP A 167 -3.90 29.23 -13.10
C ASP A 167 -3.63 28.16 -12.04
N ALA A 168 -2.40 27.63 -11.99
CA ALA A 168 -1.96 26.76 -10.90
C ALA A 168 -2.08 27.46 -9.53
N GLN A 169 -1.57 28.69 -9.40
CA GLN A 169 -1.67 29.48 -8.15
C GLN A 169 -3.13 29.74 -7.76
N ARG A 170 -4.00 30.05 -8.74
CA ARG A 170 -5.44 30.21 -8.49
C ARG A 170 -6.06 28.93 -7.95
N CYS A 171 -5.79 27.79 -8.58
CA CYS A 171 -6.32 26.49 -8.15
C CYS A 171 -5.83 26.12 -6.74
N PHE A 172 -4.54 26.30 -6.45
CA PHE A 172 -4.01 26.10 -5.11
C PHE A 172 -4.64 27.03 -4.07
N GLY A 173 -4.90 28.29 -4.43
CA GLY A 173 -5.60 29.24 -3.57
C GLY A 173 -7.03 28.79 -3.24
N VAL A 174 -7.76 28.27 -4.22
CA VAL A 174 -9.10 27.69 -4.00
C VAL A 174 -9.04 26.48 -3.08
N ALA A 175 -8.05 25.59 -3.25
CA ALA A 175 -7.87 24.45 -2.38
C ALA A 175 -7.47 24.84 -0.95
N ALA A 176 -6.60 25.85 -0.79
CA ALA A 176 -6.22 26.37 0.53
C ALA A 176 -7.41 27.01 1.26
N ALA A 177 -8.25 27.77 0.54
CA ALA A 177 -9.51 28.31 1.09
C ALA A 177 -10.50 27.20 1.50
N ALA A 178 -10.42 26.04 0.84
CA ALA A 178 -11.13 24.81 1.23
C ALA A 178 -10.44 24.02 2.37
N SER A 179 -9.58 24.67 3.15
CA SER A 179 -8.84 24.12 4.31
C SER A 179 -7.73 23.11 3.99
N HIS A 180 -7.30 23.00 2.73
CA HIS A 180 -6.13 22.18 2.36
C HIS A 180 -4.85 23.03 2.39
N VAL A 181 -4.29 23.22 3.60
CA VAL A 181 -3.13 24.08 3.88
C VAL A 181 -1.91 23.72 3.02
N TYR A 182 -1.70 22.44 2.72
CA TYR A 182 -0.59 21.97 1.89
C TYR A 182 -0.57 22.60 0.48
N SER A 183 -1.72 23.01 -0.05
CA SER A 183 -1.78 23.71 -1.35
C SER A 183 -0.98 25.02 -1.38
N MET A 184 -0.71 25.63 -0.22
CA MET A 184 0.16 26.80 -0.13
C MET A 184 1.61 26.50 -0.59
N ALA A 185 2.07 25.25 -0.42
CA ALA A 185 3.35 24.81 -0.97
C ALA A 185 3.36 24.88 -2.50
N GLY A 186 2.25 24.51 -3.16
CA GLY A 186 2.08 24.64 -4.60
C GLY A 186 2.21 26.08 -5.10
N ILE A 187 1.67 27.05 -4.35
CA ILE A 187 1.84 28.49 -4.64
C ILE A 187 3.31 28.89 -4.47
N ALA A 188 3.98 28.43 -3.42
CA ALA A 188 5.40 28.70 -3.19
C ALA A 188 6.28 28.14 -4.33
N ARG A 189 6.02 26.90 -4.77
CA ARG A 189 6.70 26.27 -5.91
C ARG A 189 6.48 27.05 -7.20
N ALA A 190 5.23 27.42 -7.51
CA ALA A 190 4.92 28.23 -8.69
C ALA A 190 5.63 29.59 -8.69
N LYS A 191 5.72 30.26 -7.54
CA LYS A 191 6.48 31.51 -7.39
C LYS A 191 7.98 31.28 -7.56
N HIS A 192 8.52 30.19 -7.03
CA HIS A 192 9.93 29.84 -7.17
C HIS A 192 10.32 29.60 -8.63
N GLU A 193 9.52 28.84 -9.38
CA GLU A 193 9.71 28.60 -10.81
C GLU A 193 9.63 29.89 -11.65
N GLN A 194 8.87 30.88 -11.19
CA GLN A 194 8.85 32.24 -11.76
C GLN A 194 10.05 33.11 -11.34
N GLY A 195 11.05 32.56 -10.65
CA GLY A 195 12.22 33.27 -10.15
C GLY A 195 12.00 34.04 -8.84
N GLN A 196 10.81 33.99 -8.25
CA GLN A 196 10.45 34.75 -7.05
C GLN A 196 10.81 33.99 -5.75
N ARG A 197 12.09 33.65 -5.60
CA ARG A 197 12.60 32.84 -4.48
C ARG A 197 12.30 33.43 -3.10
N TYR A 198 12.53 34.73 -2.91
CA TYR A 198 12.27 35.40 -1.63
C TYR A 198 10.78 35.37 -1.26
N SER A 199 9.90 35.59 -2.23
CA SER A 199 8.45 35.53 -2.03
C SER A 199 7.99 34.13 -1.63
N ALA A 200 8.56 33.08 -2.22
CA ALA A 200 8.29 31.70 -1.86
C ALA A 200 8.76 31.38 -0.44
N TYR A 201 9.98 31.78 -0.09
CA TYR A 201 10.52 31.60 1.27
C TYR A 201 9.68 32.34 2.32
N LYS A 202 9.33 33.60 2.07
CA LYS A 202 8.51 34.41 2.99
C LYS A 202 7.13 33.77 3.21
N LEU A 203 6.52 33.23 2.16
CA LEU A 203 5.24 32.54 2.23
C LEU A 203 5.31 31.28 3.12
N MET A 204 6.35 30.46 2.95
CA MET A 204 6.52 29.28 3.80
C MET A 204 6.84 29.66 5.25
N SER A 205 7.63 30.71 5.47
CA SER A 205 7.92 31.21 6.82
C SER A 205 6.69 31.76 7.53
N SER A 206 5.80 32.49 6.84
CA SER A 206 4.53 32.92 7.44
C SER A 206 3.65 31.73 7.77
N LEU A 207 3.60 30.73 6.89
CA LEU A 207 2.81 29.51 7.12
C LEU A 207 3.25 28.75 8.38
N ILE A 208 4.57 28.64 8.61
CA ILE A 208 5.12 27.98 9.80
C ILE A 208 4.80 28.76 11.09
N LEU A 209 4.63 30.09 11.00
CA LEU A 209 4.26 30.93 12.15
C LEU A 209 2.75 30.90 12.42
N GLU A 210 1.93 30.77 11.38
CA GLU A 210 0.46 30.80 11.46
C GLU A 210 -0.15 29.45 11.91
N TYR A 211 0.51 28.33 11.58
CA TYR A 211 -0.01 26.97 11.80
C TYR A 211 0.90 26.14 12.71
N LYS A 212 0.36 25.04 13.28
CA LYS A 212 1.17 24.06 14.02
C LYS A 212 2.26 23.51 13.08
N PRO A 213 3.56 23.65 13.41
CA PRO A 213 4.62 23.24 12.51
C PRO A 213 4.64 21.73 12.30
N VAL A 214 4.78 21.32 11.04
CA VAL A 214 4.86 19.92 10.62
C VAL A 214 6.02 19.74 9.64
N GLY A 215 6.56 18.52 9.56
CA GLY A 215 7.84 18.27 8.88
C GLY A 215 7.88 18.75 7.42
N TRP A 216 6.78 18.56 6.67
CA TRP A 216 6.72 18.98 5.28
C TRP A 216 6.88 20.50 5.11
N MET A 217 6.46 21.33 6.06
CA MET A 217 6.59 22.79 5.93
C MET A 217 8.06 23.22 5.90
N TYR A 218 8.89 22.63 6.77
CA TYR A 218 10.32 22.86 6.79
C TYR A 218 11.01 22.25 5.57
N GLN A 219 10.58 21.05 5.14
CA GLN A 219 11.07 20.47 3.89
C GLN A 219 10.83 21.42 2.71
N GLU A 220 9.62 21.94 2.56
CA GLU A 220 9.27 22.88 1.50
C GLU A 220 10.05 24.19 1.61
N ARG A 221 10.16 24.77 2.82
CA ARG A 221 10.96 26.00 3.03
C ARG A 221 12.43 25.81 2.64
N SER A 222 12.98 24.62 2.89
CA SER A 222 14.37 24.26 2.55
C SER A 222 14.66 24.32 1.04
N LEU A 223 13.63 24.25 0.19
CA LEU A 223 13.78 24.41 -1.26
C LEU A 223 14.14 25.86 -1.62
N TYR A 224 13.78 26.82 -0.77
CA TYR A 224 13.88 28.25 -1.05
C TYR A 224 15.02 28.96 -0.31
N ASN A 225 15.82 28.28 0.51
CA ASN A 225 17.03 28.82 1.16
C ASN A 225 18.30 28.04 0.77
N ILE A 226 19.48 28.50 1.22
CA ILE A 226 20.79 27.92 0.86
C ILE A 226 21.62 27.72 2.13
N GLY A 227 22.55 26.78 2.09
CA GLY A 227 23.62 26.66 3.08
C GLY A 227 23.11 26.14 4.43
N ARG A 228 23.53 26.76 5.53
CA ARG A 228 23.27 26.26 6.89
C ARG A 228 21.79 26.25 7.26
N GLU A 229 21.04 27.27 6.85
CA GLU A 229 19.59 27.35 7.10
C GLU A 229 18.84 26.18 6.46
N LYS A 230 19.25 25.79 5.25
CA LYS A 230 18.68 24.64 4.54
C LYS A 230 18.88 23.35 5.33
N ILE A 231 20.10 23.10 5.81
CA ILE A 231 20.41 21.90 6.59
C ILE A 231 19.64 21.89 7.92
N LEU A 232 19.45 23.05 8.55
CA LEU A 232 18.65 23.19 9.76
C LEU A 232 17.17 22.84 9.49
N ASP A 233 16.58 23.42 8.45
CA ASP A 233 15.20 23.11 8.04
C ASP A 233 15.03 21.62 7.76
N LEU A 234 15.98 20.99 7.07
CA LEU A 234 15.93 19.56 6.80
C LEU A 234 16.09 18.68 8.04
N LYS A 235 16.84 19.13 9.07
CA LYS A 235 16.89 18.45 10.37
C LYS A 235 15.55 18.53 11.08
N THR A 236 14.99 19.73 11.21
CA THR A 236 13.68 19.92 11.82
C THR A 236 12.58 19.18 11.07
N ALA A 237 12.67 19.10 9.73
CA ALA A 237 11.74 18.31 8.93
C ALA A 237 11.73 16.84 9.34
N THR A 238 12.90 16.20 9.51
CA THR A 238 13.01 14.79 9.92
C THR A 238 12.72 14.54 11.39
N GLU A 239 12.92 15.54 12.25
CA GLU A 239 12.56 15.46 13.68
C GLU A 239 11.03 15.46 13.85
N LEU A 240 10.32 16.23 13.03
CA LEU A 240 8.86 16.30 13.03
C LEU A 240 8.20 15.17 12.24
N ASP A 241 8.81 14.76 11.12
CA ASP A 241 8.34 13.68 10.27
C ASP A 241 9.52 12.91 9.66
N PRO A 242 9.91 11.77 10.26
CA PRO A 242 11.01 10.95 9.78
C PRO A 242 10.67 10.19 8.50
N THR A 243 9.42 10.18 8.02
CA THR A 243 8.99 9.43 6.82
C THR A 243 9.28 10.17 5.50
N LEU A 244 9.65 11.45 5.60
CA LEU A 244 10.03 12.32 4.49
C LEU A 244 11.37 11.89 3.89
N SER A 245 11.39 11.54 2.60
CA SER A 245 12.62 11.04 1.95
C SER A 245 13.58 12.13 1.50
N PHE A 246 13.07 13.28 1.06
CA PHE A 246 13.88 14.37 0.52
C PHE A 246 14.99 14.85 1.47
N PRO A 247 14.74 15.03 2.79
CA PRO A 247 15.78 15.48 3.71
C PRO A 247 16.97 14.51 3.81
N TYR A 248 16.73 13.20 3.86
CA TYR A 248 17.81 12.20 3.89
C TYR A 248 18.62 12.24 2.60
N LYS A 249 17.93 12.26 1.44
CA LYS A 249 18.58 12.34 0.13
C LYS A 249 19.47 13.58 0.00
N TYR A 250 18.94 14.75 0.36
CA TYR A 250 19.69 16.00 0.27
C TYR A 250 20.89 16.02 1.23
N ARG A 251 20.70 15.64 2.50
CA ARG A 251 21.79 15.57 3.48
C ARG A 251 22.86 14.56 3.07
N ALA A 252 22.48 13.44 2.46
CA ALA A 252 23.42 12.45 1.96
C ALA A 252 24.28 13.02 0.82
N VAL A 253 23.67 13.69 -0.17
CA VAL A 253 24.41 14.35 -1.25
C VAL A 253 25.33 15.44 -0.71
N ALA A 254 24.86 16.29 0.21
CA ALA A 254 25.69 17.31 0.85
C ALA A 254 26.90 16.71 1.58
N LYS A 255 26.74 15.56 2.25
CA LYS A 255 27.88 14.84 2.86
C LYS A 255 28.87 14.31 1.82
N VAL A 256 28.41 13.88 0.64
CA VAL A 256 29.30 13.49 -0.46
C VAL A 256 30.11 14.68 -0.97
N GLU A 257 29.49 15.85 -1.11
CA GLU A 257 30.20 17.10 -1.46
C GLU A 257 31.27 17.46 -0.41
N GLU A 258 31.06 17.10 0.85
CA GLU A 258 32.04 17.21 1.95
C GLU A 258 33.04 16.04 2.03
N ASN A 259 33.12 15.16 1.02
CA ASN A 259 33.93 13.93 0.97
C ASN A 259 33.61 12.89 2.08
N GLN A 260 32.45 12.97 2.72
CA GLN A 260 31.99 12.03 3.75
C GLN A 260 31.06 10.94 3.18
N ILE A 261 31.54 10.17 2.18
CA ILE A 261 30.69 9.20 1.46
C ILE A 261 30.12 8.10 2.38
N ARG A 262 30.91 7.58 3.34
CA ARG A 262 30.38 6.63 4.34
C ARG A 262 29.28 7.24 5.21
N GLY A 263 29.42 8.52 5.55
CA GLY A 263 28.39 9.26 6.30
C GLY A 263 27.13 9.51 5.47
N ALA A 264 27.24 9.59 4.14
CA ALA A 264 26.10 9.67 3.22
C ALA A 264 25.35 8.34 3.13
N ILE A 265 26.06 7.22 3.05
CA ILE A 265 25.46 5.87 3.07
C ILE A 265 24.67 5.66 4.37
N LEU A 266 25.28 5.97 5.53
CA LEU A 266 24.59 5.89 6.83
C LEU A 266 23.37 6.80 6.91
N GLU A 267 23.34 7.92 6.20
CA GLU A 267 22.19 8.81 6.16
C GLU A 267 21.03 8.22 5.37
N ILE A 268 21.32 7.55 4.25
CA ILE A 268 20.32 6.84 3.44
C ILE A 268 19.84 5.54 4.12
N ASP A 269 20.72 4.85 4.84
CA ASP A 269 20.37 3.62 5.57
C ASP A 269 19.28 3.86 6.62
N LYS A 270 19.22 5.06 7.20
CA LYS A 270 18.16 5.46 8.15
C LYS A 270 16.76 5.31 7.53
N ILE A 271 16.57 5.74 6.28
CA ILE A 271 15.25 5.64 5.63
C ILE A 271 15.01 4.27 5.02
N ILE A 272 16.02 3.66 4.39
CA ILE A 272 15.90 2.33 3.78
C ILE A 272 15.55 1.26 4.83
N GLY A 273 15.95 1.45 6.09
CA GLY A 273 15.64 0.54 7.20
C GLY A 273 14.15 0.31 7.43
N PHE A 274 13.28 1.27 7.11
CA PHE A 274 11.83 1.15 7.33
C PHE A 274 10.97 1.46 6.09
N LYS A 275 11.54 2.14 5.09
CA LYS A 275 10.85 2.51 3.85
C LYS A 275 11.78 2.32 2.65
N LEU A 276 11.60 1.19 1.97
CA LEU A 276 12.39 0.84 0.78
C LEU A 276 11.91 1.64 -0.44
N LEU A 277 12.75 2.53 -0.95
CA LEU A 277 12.45 3.40 -2.09
C LEU A 277 13.50 3.23 -3.20
N PRO A 278 13.10 3.08 -4.49
CA PRO A 278 14.04 2.93 -5.61
C PRO A 278 15.06 4.06 -5.73
N ASP A 279 14.62 5.31 -5.54
CA ASP A 279 15.49 6.50 -5.64
C ASP A 279 16.56 6.57 -4.53
N CYS A 280 16.22 6.11 -3.33
CA CYS A 280 17.16 6.02 -2.21
C CYS A 280 18.17 4.88 -2.43
N LEU A 281 17.72 3.74 -2.95
CA LEU A 281 18.61 2.64 -3.35
C LEU A 281 19.55 3.04 -4.48
N GLU A 282 19.06 3.77 -5.49
CA GLU A 282 19.90 4.32 -6.56
C GLU A 282 20.99 5.22 -5.98
N LEU A 283 20.65 6.19 -5.12
CA LEU A 283 21.63 7.06 -4.49
C LEU A 283 22.69 6.28 -3.70
N ARG A 284 22.26 5.28 -2.92
CA ARG A 284 23.18 4.42 -2.17
C ARG A 284 24.10 3.61 -3.09
N ALA A 285 23.58 3.10 -4.21
CA ALA A 285 24.37 2.43 -5.23
C ALA A 285 25.46 3.35 -5.82
N TRP A 286 25.12 4.61 -6.14
CA TRP A 286 26.09 5.59 -6.61
C TRP A 286 27.17 5.89 -5.56
N PHE A 287 26.82 5.96 -4.28
CA PHE A 287 27.79 6.15 -3.20
C PHE A 287 28.73 4.94 -3.06
N PHE A 288 28.22 3.73 -3.21
CA PHE A 288 29.04 2.52 -3.24
C PHE A 288 29.98 2.48 -4.46
N ILE A 289 29.51 2.88 -5.65
CA ILE A 289 30.36 3.03 -6.84
C ILE A 289 31.49 4.03 -6.58
N ALA A 290 31.19 5.16 -5.93
CA ALA A 290 32.19 6.16 -5.55
C ALA A 290 33.23 5.61 -4.55
N LEU A 291 32.82 4.71 -3.65
CA LEU A 291 33.72 3.96 -2.76
C LEU A 291 34.43 2.77 -3.42
N LYS A 292 34.13 2.46 -4.69
CA LYS A 292 34.57 1.25 -5.40
C LYS A 292 34.08 -0.07 -4.78
N ASP A 293 33.00 -0.02 -3.99
CA ASP A 293 32.29 -1.20 -3.50
C ASP A 293 31.24 -1.62 -4.54
N TYR A 294 31.70 -2.31 -5.59
CA TYR A 294 30.84 -2.70 -6.71
C TYR A 294 29.83 -3.80 -6.33
N GLU A 295 30.14 -4.62 -5.31
CA GLU A 295 29.23 -5.66 -4.82
C GLU A 295 27.99 -5.05 -4.18
N SER A 296 28.16 -4.10 -3.27
CA SER A 296 27.04 -3.41 -2.63
C SER A 296 26.25 -2.56 -3.62
N ALA A 297 26.91 -1.96 -4.61
CA ALA A 297 26.23 -1.24 -5.70
C ALA A 297 25.35 -2.16 -6.54
N LEU A 298 25.87 -3.31 -6.99
CA LEU A 298 25.12 -4.31 -7.75
C LEU A 298 23.94 -4.85 -6.95
N ARG A 299 24.12 -5.06 -5.63
CA ARG A 299 23.03 -5.48 -4.74
C ARG A 299 21.86 -4.50 -4.83
N ASP A 300 22.12 -3.21 -4.66
CA ASP A 300 21.07 -2.19 -4.63
C ASP A 300 20.40 -2.02 -6.00
N ILE A 301 21.18 -2.02 -7.11
CA ILE A 301 20.63 -1.93 -8.48
C ILE A 301 19.67 -3.09 -8.79
N ARG A 302 20.04 -4.33 -8.41
CA ARG A 302 19.17 -5.50 -8.60
C ARG A 302 17.88 -5.42 -7.79
N VAL A 303 17.93 -4.84 -6.60
CA VAL A 303 16.73 -4.62 -5.79
C VAL A 303 15.85 -3.54 -6.42
N VAL A 304 16.42 -2.47 -6.98
CA VAL A 304 15.68 -1.46 -7.74
C VAL A 304 14.89 -2.11 -8.88
N LEU A 305 15.55 -2.95 -9.70
CA LEU A 305 14.87 -3.66 -10.80
C LEU A 305 13.84 -4.70 -10.31
N THR A 306 14.04 -5.26 -9.12
CA THR A 306 13.05 -6.13 -8.47
C THR A 306 11.80 -5.37 -8.07
N LEU A 307 11.94 -4.13 -7.58
CA LEU A 307 10.81 -3.27 -7.21
C LEU A 307 10.13 -2.70 -8.46
N GLU A 308 10.92 -2.20 -9.40
CA GLU A 308 10.47 -1.52 -10.62
C GLU A 308 11.33 -1.98 -11.82
N PRO A 309 10.88 -2.97 -12.60
CA PRO A 309 11.65 -3.54 -13.71
C PRO A 309 11.98 -2.54 -14.82
N ASN A 310 11.10 -1.54 -14.99
CA ASN A 310 11.27 -0.48 -16.00
C ASN A 310 11.95 0.76 -15.41
N TYR A 311 12.57 0.67 -14.24
CA TYR A 311 13.22 1.81 -13.60
C TYR A 311 14.44 2.25 -14.42
N MET A 312 14.43 3.52 -14.82
CA MET A 312 15.52 4.14 -15.56
C MET A 312 16.37 4.98 -14.62
N MET A 313 17.60 4.51 -14.38
CA MET A 313 18.58 5.16 -13.53
C MET A 313 19.17 6.40 -14.21
N PHE A 314 19.84 7.24 -13.42
CA PHE A 314 20.50 8.46 -13.88
C PHE A 314 19.55 9.41 -14.60
N HIS A 315 18.46 9.79 -13.92
CA HIS A 315 17.42 10.69 -14.47
C HIS A 315 16.83 10.18 -15.79
N GLY A 316 16.53 8.88 -15.88
CA GLY A 316 15.88 8.34 -17.06
C GLY A 316 16.82 7.95 -18.21
N LYS A 317 18.14 8.01 -18.02
CA LYS A 317 19.11 7.87 -19.12
C LYS A 317 19.72 6.49 -19.26
N VAL A 318 19.79 5.71 -18.17
CA VAL A 318 20.53 4.45 -18.13
C VAL A 318 19.64 3.35 -17.58
N THR A 319 19.56 2.22 -18.28
CA THR A 319 18.86 1.04 -17.78
C THR A 319 19.66 0.39 -16.64
N GLY A 320 18.98 -0.16 -15.63
CA GLY A 320 19.67 -0.87 -14.56
C GLY A 320 20.48 -2.07 -15.09
N ASP A 321 19.97 -2.78 -16.10
CA ASP A 321 20.65 -3.92 -16.74
C ASP A 321 22.00 -3.53 -17.34
N TYR A 322 22.08 -2.37 -17.99
CA TYR A 322 23.33 -1.86 -18.55
C TYR A 322 24.39 -1.63 -17.46
N LEU A 323 23.98 -1.07 -16.31
CA LEU A 323 24.88 -0.88 -15.17
C LEU A 323 25.30 -2.21 -14.55
N ILE A 324 24.38 -3.18 -14.46
CA ILE A 324 24.70 -4.52 -13.97
C ILE A 324 25.77 -5.17 -14.84
N GLU A 325 25.61 -5.13 -16.16
CA GLU A 325 26.58 -5.69 -17.10
C GLU A 325 27.97 -5.08 -16.90
N HIS A 326 28.07 -3.74 -16.85
CA HIS A 326 29.34 -3.03 -16.71
C HIS A 326 30.02 -3.26 -15.36
N LEU A 327 29.24 -3.31 -14.28
CA LEU A 327 29.76 -3.52 -12.92
C LEU A 327 30.07 -4.99 -12.66
N SER A 328 29.39 -5.92 -13.33
CA SER A 328 29.60 -7.37 -13.15
C SER A 328 31.02 -7.81 -13.48
N HIS A 329 31.69 -7.15 -14.44
CA HIS A 329 33.09 -7.43 -14.78
C HIS A 329 34.08 -7.12 -13.64
N ARG A 330 33.67 -6.32 -12.65
CA ARG A 330 34.51 -5.91 -11.51
C ARG A 330 34.24 -6.73 -10.25
N VAL A 331 33.33 -7.69 -10.32
CA VAL A 331 32.88 -8.50 -9.20
C VAL A 331 33.02 -9.99 -9.56
N GLN A 332 33.29 -10.83 -8.56
CA GLN A 332 33.37 -12.26 -8.77
C GLN A 332 32.01 -12.82 -9.22
N GLN A 333 31.99 -13.55 -10.34
CA GLN A 333 30.78 -14.24 -10.77
C GLN A 333 30.51 -15.44 -9.87
N LEU A 334 29.29 -15.50 -9.35
CA LEU A 334 28.83 -16.57 -8.45
C LEU A 334 28.23 -17.72 -9.28
N SER A 335 28.57 -18.95 -8.91
CA SER A 335 27.88 -20.13 -9.45
C SER A 335 26.44 -20.22 -8.92
N GLU A 336 25.60 -21.06 -9.51
CA GLU A 336 24.24 -21.29 -9.00
C GLU A 336 24.29 -21.82 -7.54
N ALA A 337 25.26 -22.69 -7.23
CA ALA A 337 25.45 -23.21 -5.87
C ALA A 337 25.83 -22.10 -4.87
N ASP A 338 26.70 -21.17 -5.27
CA ASP A 338 27.08 -20.03 -4.43
C ASP A 338 25.88 -19.11 -4.18
N CYS A 339 25.05 -18.86 -5.20
CA CYS A 339 23.81 -18.08 -5.05
C CYS A 339 22.86 -18.72 -4.04
N TRP A 340 22.63 -20.04 -4.13
CA TRP A 340 21.80 -20.75 -3.15
C TRP A 340 22.36 -20.66 -1.73
N MET A 341 23.68 -20.80 -1.58
CA MET A 341 24.34 -20.72 -0.27
C MET A 341 24.26 -19.31 0.32
N GLN A 342 24.51 -18.27 -0.49
CA GLN A 342 24.33 -16.88 -0.07
C GLN A 342 22.88 -16.54 0.27
N LEU A 343 21.92 -17.03 -0.51
CA LEU A 343 20.49 -16.82 -0.23
C LEU A 343 20.12 -17.41 1.13
N TYR A 344 20.56 -18.63 1.43
CA TYR A 344 20.31 -19.27 2.72
C TYR A 344 20.95 -18.48 3.87
N GLN A 345 22.22 -18.09 3.75
CA GLN A 345 22.92 -17.31 4.78
C GLN A 345 22.26 -15.95 5.05
N ARG A 346 21.98 -15.18 4.00
CA ARG A 346 21.38 -13.84 4.10
C ARG A 346 19.99 -13.90 4.71
N TRP A 347 19.18 -14.88 4.30
CA TRP A 347 17.84 -15.03 4.86
C TRP A 347 17.88 -15.44 6.33
N SER A 348 18.78 -16.36 6.72
CA SER A 348 19.00 -16.73 8.12
C SER A 348 19.39 -15.54 9.00
N CYS A 349 20.15 -14.59 8.47
CA CYS A 349 20.54 -13.34 9.14
C CYS A 349 19.53 -12.19 8.97
N ILE A 350 18.38 -12.42 8.31
CA ILE A 350 17.34 -11.40 8.07
C ILE A 350 17.86 -10.22 7.20
N ASP A 351 18.77 -10.49 6.27
CA ASP A 351 19.17 -9.56 5.20
C ASP A 351 18.23 -9.72 3.99
N ASP A 352 17.06 -9.11 4.09
CA ASP A 352 16.01 -9.23 3.06
C ASP A 352 16.41 -8.54 1.74
N ILE A 353 17.10 -7.39 1.81
CA ILE A 353 17.59 -6.64 0.63
C ILE A 353 18.62 -7.49 -0.12
N GLY A 354 19.62 -8.04 0.59
CA GLY A 354 20.59 -8.92 -0.03
C GLY A 354 19.98 -10.20 -0.59
N SER A 355 19.01 -10.79 0.12
CA SER A 355 18.29 -11.98 -0.35
C SER A 355 17.53 -11.71 -1.66
N LEU A 356 16.87 -10.54 -1.79
CA LEU A 356 16.23 -10.13 -3.03
C LEU A 356 17.23 -9.95 -4.18
N ALA A 357 18.39 -9.38 -3.91
CA ALA A 357 19.41 -9.16 -4.94
C ALA A 357 19.97 -10.50 -5.49
N VAL A 358 20.12 -11.50 -4.61
CA VAL A 358 20.53 -12.85 -5.01
C VAL A 358 19.44 -13.53 -5.83
N ILE A 359 18.17 -13.45 -5.41
CA ILE A 359 17.04 -13.99 -6.19
C ILE A 359 16.95 -13.33 -7.57
N HIS A 360 17.13 -12.02 -7.66
CA HIS A 360 17.17 -11.31 -8.93
C HIS A 360 18.28 -11.87 -9.84
N GLN A 361 19.50 -12.04 -9.32
CA GLN A 361 20.61 -12.63 -10.08
C GLN A 361 20.28 -14.04 -10.59
N MET A 362 19.65 -14.86 -9.77
CA MET A 362 19.24 -16.21 -10.17
C MET A 362 18.15 -16.19 -11.25
N LEU A 363 17.19 -15.26 -11.17
CA LEU A 363 16.12 -15.09 -12.16
C LEU A 363 16.62 -14.53 -13.50
N VAL A 364 17.75 -13.83 -13.53
CA VAL A 364 18.40 -13.43 -14.80
C VAL A 364 18.89 -14.65 -15.56
N ASN A 365 19.43 -15.65 -14.84
CA ASN A 365 19.91 -16.90 -15.44
C ASN A 365 18.76 -17.86 -15.79
N ASP A 366 17.71 -17.91 -14.97
CA ASP A 366 16.53 -18.76 -15.18
C ASP A 366 15.23 -17.97 -14.91
N PRO A 367 14.74 -17.21 -15.91
CA PRO A 367 13.56 -16.34 -15.73
C PRO A 367 12.25 -17.12 -15.59
N GLY A 368 12.24 -18.40 -15.99
CA GLY A 368 11.08 -19.28 -15.92
C GLY A 368 10.86 -19.92 -14.54
N LYS A 369 11.80 -19.76 -13.60
CA LYS A 369 11.73 -20.44 -12.30
C LYS A 369 10.66 -19.85 -11.37
N SER A 370 9.45 -20.40 -11.45
CA SER A 370 8.27 -20.03 -10.67
C SER A 370 8.54 -19.94 -9.16
N LEU A 371 9.27 -20.92 -8.60
CA LEU A 371 9.64 -20.99 -7.19
C LEU A 371 10.43 -19.77 -6.70
N LEU A 372 11.35 -19.23 -7.52
CA LEU A 372 12.13 -18.06 -7.15
C LEU A 372 11.28 -16.79 -7.13
N ARG A 373 10.35 -16.64 -8.09
CA ARG A 373 9.37 -15.55 -8.12
C ARG A 373 8.45 -15.60 -6.89
N PHE A 374 8.06 -16.80 -6.45
CA PHE A 374 7.31 -16.98 -5.20
C PHE A 374 8.12 -16.57 -3.97
N ARG A 375 9.40 -16.95 -3.87
CA ARG A 375 10.26 -16.50 -2.76
C ARG A 375 10.47 -14.99 -2.76
N GLN A 376 10.60 -14.40 -3.95
CA GLN A 376 10.67 -12.96 -4.14
C GLN A 376 9.44 -12.26 -3.58
N SER A 377 8.23 -12.79 -3.83
CA SER A 377 7.00 -12.20 -3.28
C SER A 377 6.97 -12.23 -1.75
N LEU A 378 7.40 -13.32 -1.12
CA LEU A 378 7.46 -13.44 0.35
C LEU A 378 8.42 -12.41 0.99
N LEU A 379 9.57 -12.16 0.37
CA LEU A 379 10.51 -11.13 0.84
C LEU A 379 9.96 -9.72 0.63
N LEU A 380 9.32 -9.48 -0.50
CA LEU A 380 8.70 -8.18 -0.79
C LEU A 380 7.56 -7.86 0.17
N LEU A 381 6.76 -8.84 0.57
CA LEU A 381 5.74 -8.66 1.63
C LEU A 381 6.38 -8.26 2.96
N ARG A 382 7.49 -8.91 3.32
CA ARG A 382 8.24 -8.59 4.55
C ARG A 382 8.82 -7.17 4.56
N LEU A 383 9.21 -6.67 3.39
CA LEU A 383 9.70 -5.29 3.17
C LEU A 383 8.55 -4.30 2.91
N ASN A 384 7.30 -4.69 3.18
CA ASN A 384 6.10 -3.85 3.00
C ASN A 384 5.92 -3.33 1.56
N CYS A 385 6.38 -4.10 0.56
CA CYS A 385 6.32 -3.77 -0.86
C CYS A 385 5.19 -4.57 -1.56
N GLN A 386 3.94 -4.38 -1.11
CA GLN A 386 2.77 -5.18 -1.53
C GLN A 386 2.55 -5.24 -3.05
N LYS A 387 2.67 -4.11 -3.75
CA LYS A 387 2.50 -4.05 -5.22
C LYS A 387 3.52 -4.95 -5.95
N ALA A 388 4.80 -4.82 -5.59
CA ALA A 388 5.86 -5.63 -6.18
C ALA A 388 5.73 -7.11 -5.80
N ALA A 389 5.29 -7.40 -4.57
CA ALA A 389 5.02 -8.76 -4.12
C ALA A 389 3.92 -9.43 -4.96
N MET A 390 2.77 -8.76 -5.13
CA MET A 390 1.66 -9.26 -5.93
C MET A 390 2.04 -9.45 -7.41
N ARG A 391 2.83 -8.54 -7.98
CA ARG A 391 3.40 -8.71 -9.33
C ARG A 391 4.26 -9.98 -9.41
N SER A 392 5.15 -10.18 -8.45
CA SER A 392 6.05 -11.34 -8.41
C SER A 392 5.27 -12.65 -8.24
N LEU A 393 4.21 -12.65 -7.42
CA LEU A 393 3.35 -13.81 -7.22
C LEU A 393 2.53 -14.16 -8.48
N ARG A 394 1.98 -13.16 -9.18
CA ARG A 394 1.31 -13.36 -10.48
C ARG A 394 2.27 -13.91 -11.53
N LEU A 395 3.51 -13.44 -11.54
CA LEU A 395 4.55 -13.97 -12.41
C LEU A 395 4.91 -15.42 -12.05
N ALA A 396 4.99 -15.77 -10.76
CA ALA A 396 5.20 -17.16 -10.32
C ALA A 396 4.09 -18.08 -10.87
N ARG A 397 2.82 -17.65 -10.78
CA ARG A 397 1.68 -18.35 -11.37
C ARG A 397 1.80 -18.50 -12.89
N ASN A 398 2.17 -17.43 -13.60
CA ASN A 398 2.22 -17.47 -15.07
C ASN A 398 3.38 -18.34 -15.60
N HIS A 399 4.47 -18.47 -14.83
CA HIS A 399 5.63 -19.30 -15.18
C HIS A 399 5.60 -20.68 -14.50
N SER A 400 4.49 -21.08 -13.86
CA SER A 400 4.38 -22.40 -13.21
C SER A 400 4.59 -23.53 -14.22
N SER A 401 5.48 -24.47 -13.91
CA SER A 401 5.74 -25.62 -14.79
C SER A 401 4.66 -26.71 -14.70
N SER A 402 3.89 -26.71 -13.61
CA SER A 402 2.92 -27.75 -13.31
C SER A 402 1.65 -27.19 -12.68
N GLU A 403 0.54 -27.89 -12.88
CA GLU A 403 -0.79 -27.44 -12.44
C GLU A 403 -0.89 -27.34 -10.90
N ASN A 404 -0.21 -28.23 -10.15
CA ASN A 404 -0.15 -28.15 -8.70
C ASN A 404 0.54 -26.85 -8.22
N GLU A 405 1.68 -26.46 -8.80
CA GLU A 405 2.34 -25.19 -8.47
C GLU A 405 1.44 -23.99 -8.77
N ARG A 406 0.79 -24.02 -9.94
CA ARG A 406 -0.16 -22.98 -10.35
C ARG A 406 -1.27 -22.80 -9.32
N LEU A 407 -1.87 -23.89 -8.87
CA LEU A 407 -2.94 -23.89 -7.86
C LEU A 407 -2.44 -23.34 -6.52
N VAL A 408 -1.22 -23.66 -6.09
CA VAL A 408 -0.63 -23.07 -4.88
C VAL A 408 -0.51 -21.56 -5.01
N TYR A 409 0.01 -21.06 -6.12
CA TYR A 409 0.17 -19.60 -6.31
C TYR A 409 -1.17 -18.88 -6.46
N GLU A 410 -2.15 -19.48 -7.16
CA GLU A 410 -3.53 -18.99 -7.19
C GLU A 410 -4.13 -18.93 -5.79
N GLY A 411 -3.89 -19.96 -4.97
CA GLY A 411 -4.34 -20.00 -3.58
C GLY A 411 -3.72 -18.88 -2.73
N TRP A 412 -2.43 -18.59 -2.85
CA TRP A 412 -1.81 -17.44 -2.17
C TRP A 412 -2.36 -16.11 -2.64
N ILE A 413 -2.61 -15.94 -3.94
CA ILE A 413 -3.24 -14.71 -4.47
C ILE A 413 -4.62 -14.54 -3.84
N LEU A 414 -5.44 -15.59 -3.84
CA LEU A 414 -6.79 -15.56 -3.28
C LEU A 414 -6.76 -15.25 -1.79
N TYR A 415 -5.88 -15.90 -1.03
CA TYR A 415 -5.66 -15.64 0.39
C TYR A 415 -5.31 -14.16 0.65
N ASP A 416 -4.32 -13.62 -0.06
CA ASP A 416 -3.89 -12.22 0.07
C ASP A 416 -4.99 -11.21 -0.32
N THR A 417 -5.93 -11.62 -1.18
CA THR A 417 -7.09 -10.82 -1.59
C THR A 417 -8.35 -11.03 -0.73
N GLY A 418 -8.28 -11.88 0.30
CA GLY A 418 -9.38 -12.12 1.24
C GLY A 418 -10.31 -13.29 0.90
N TYR A 419 -10.12 -13.99 -0.23
CA TYR A 419 -10.93 -15.14 -0.64
C TYR A 419 -10.39 -16.44 -0.03
N ARG A 420 -10.49 -16.57 1.30
CA ARG A 420 -9.85 -17.66 2.09
C ARG A 420 -10.38 -19.05 1.75
N GLU A 421 -11.70 -19.22 1.64
CA GLU A 421 -12.33 -20.51 1.29
C GLU A 421 -11.89 -21.02 -0.09
N GLU A 422 -11.78 -20.10 -1.04
CA GLU A 422 -11.27 -20.44 -2.36
C GLU A 422 -9.79 -20.82 -2.30
N ALA A 423 -8.98 -20.12 -1.50
CA ALA A 423 -7.58 -20.47 -1.27
C ALA A 423 -7.42 -21.89 -0.68
N LEU A 424 -8.25 -22.26 0.30
CA LEU A 424 -8.31 -23.62 0.85
C LEU A 424 -8.64 -24.65 -0.22
N SER A 425 -9.67 -24.38 -1.04
CA SER A 425 -10.06 -25.25 -2.15
C SER A 425 -8.92 -25.45 -3.14
N ARG A 426 -8.13 -24.40 -3.46
CA ARG A 426 -6.95 -24.52 -4.33
C ARG A 426 -5.85 -25.36 -3.69
N ALA A 427 -5.60 -25.18 -2.40
CA ALA A 427 -4.61 -25.97 -1.66
C ALA A 427 -4.99 -27.46 -1.67
N ASP A 428 -6.25 -27.81 -1.40
CA ASP A 428 -6.73 -29.19 -1.42
C ASP A 428 -6.63 -29.83 -2.80
N LYS A 429 -7.03 -29.10 -3.85
CA LYS A 429 -6.86 -29.56 -5.24
C LYS A 429 -5.38 -29.82 -5.56
N SER A 430 -4.48 -28.90 -5.18
CA SER A 430 -3.05 -29.10 -5.36
C SER A 430 -2.54 -30.34 -4.64
N ILE A 431 -2.93 -30.56 -3.38
CA ILE A 431 -2.51 -31.72 -2.58
C ILE A 431 -2.99 -33.03 -3.23
N SER A 432 -4.20 -33.04 -3.79
CA SER A 432 -4.77 -34.21 -4.46
C SER A 432 -4.02 -34.59 -5.74
N LEU A 433 -3.47 -33.61 -6.46
CA LEU A 433 -2.64 -33.83 -7.64
C LEU A 433 -1.22 -34.26 -7.26
N GLN A 434 -0.58 -33.51 -6.36
CA GLN A 434 0.76 -33.80 -5.88
C GLN A 434 0.96 -33.18 -4.50
N ARG A 435 1.33 -34.04 -3.55
CA ARG A 435 1.72 -33.64 -2.20
C ARG A 435 3.01 -32.82 -2.24
N SER A 436 2.94 -31.55 -1.87
CA SER A 436 4.09 -30.64 -1.78
C SER A 436 4.08 -29.88 -0.47
N PHE A 437 5.28 -29.43 -0.05
CA PHE A 437 5.43 -28.62 1.15
C PHE A 437 4.55 -27.35 1.05
N GLU A 438 4.60 -26.67 -0.10
CA GLU A 438 3.94 -25.38 -0.30
C GLU A 438 2.41 -25.49 -0.26
N ALA A 439 1.83 -26.58 -0.76
CA ALA A 439 0.39 -26.80 -0.73
C ALA A 439 -0.12 -27.08 0.70
N PHE A 440 0.58 -27.95 1.45
CA PHE A 440 0.26 -28.16 2.87
C PHE A 440 0.48 -26.90 3.70
N PHE A 441 1.54 -26.15 3.43
CA PHE A 441 1.83 -24.91 4.13
C PHE A 441 0.76 -23.84 3.87
N LEU A 442 0.33 -23.65 2.61
CA LEU A 442 -0.80 -22.77 2.27
C LEU A 442 -2.08 -23.17 2.99
N LYS A 443 -2.40 -24.48 3.01
CA LYS A 443 -3.58 -25.00 3.70
C LYS A 443 -3.53 -24.72 5.20
N ALA A 444 -2.41 -25.04 5.85
CA ALA A 444 -2.21 -24.77 7.27
C ALA A 444 -2.36 -23.28 7.59
N TYR A 445 -1.77 -22.42 6.76
CA TYR A 445 -1.81 -20.97 6.96
C TYR A 445 -3.23 -20.41 6.81
N SER A 446 -3.97 -20.89 5.81
CA SER A 446 -5.34 -20.47 5.56
C SER A 446 -6.31 -20.92 6.68
N LEU A 447 -6.08 -22.09 7.27
CA LEU A 447 -6.89 -22.62 8.39
C LEU A 447 -6.57 -21.98 9.75
N ALA A 448 -5.30 -21.63 9.99
CA ALA A 448 -4.90 -21.00 11.25
C ALA A 448 -5.55 -19.62 11.47
N ASP A 449 -6.07 -19.01 10.40
CA ASP A 449 -6.65 -17.66 10.38
C ASP A 449 -8.18 -17.64 10.54
N THR A 450 -8.86 -18.79 10.53
CA THR A 450 -10.35 -18.87 10.51
C THR A 450 -10.99 -19.06 11.89
N THR A 451 -10.43 -19.88 12.78
CA THR A 451 -10.90 -20.06 14.17
C THR A 451 -9.80 -20.71 15.01
N LEU A 452 -9.60 -20.24 16.24
CA LEU A 452 -8.65 -20.78 17.23
C LEU A 452 -9.35 -21.70 18.23
N ASP A 453 -10.23 -22.58 17.76
CA ASP A 453 -10.72 -23.67 18.59
C ASP A 453 -9.61 -24.74 18.77
N PRO A 454 -9.58 -25.47 19.90
CA PRO A 454 -8.55 -26.49 20.12
C PRO A 454 -8.54 -27.61 19.08
N GLU A 455 -9.70 -27.93 18.49
CA GLU A 455 -9.83 -28.99 17.47
C GLU A 455 -9.20 -28.56 16.14
N SER A 456 -9.51 -27.36 15.64
CA SER A 456 -8.87 -26.81 14.44
C SER A 456 -7.37 -26.63 14.61
N SER A 457 -6.91 -26.21 15.79
CA SER A 457 -5.48 -26.07 16.10
C SER A 457 -4.75 -27.41 16.02
N SER A 458 -5.36 -28.49 16.52
CA SER A 458 -4.81 -29.86 16.40
C SER A 458 -4.72 -30.33 14.94
N TYR A 459 -5.70 -29.95 14.12
CA TYR A 459 -5.70 -30.25 12.69
C TYR A 459 -4.61 -29.48 11.93
N VAL A 460 -4.39 -28.20 12.25
CA VAL A 460 -3.30 -27.39 11.69
C VAL A 460 -1.93 -27.98 12.05
N VAL A 461 -1.74 -28.44 13.30
CA VAL A 461 -0.53 -29.16 13.74
C VAL A 461 -0.28 -30.39 12.86
N GLN A 462 -1.33 -31.18 12.60
CA GLN A 462 -1.21 -32.36 11.72
C GLN A 462 -0.79 -31.96 10.29
N ILE A 463 -1.41 -30.93 9.72
CA ILE A 463 -1.10 -30.44 8.36
C ILE A 463 0.35 -29.94 8.28
N LEU A 464 0.82 -29.16 9.26
CA LEU A 464 2.21 -28.69 9.31
C LEU A 464 3.19 -29.86 9.47
N GLY A 465 2.82 -30.89 10.23
CA GLY A 465 3.57 -32.14 10.32
C GLY A 465 3.68 -32.86 8.96
N GLU A 466 2.59 -32.92 8.19
CA GLU A 466 2.60 -33.45 6.82
C GLU A 466 3.43 -32.59 5.86
N ALA A 467 3.42 -31.26 6.03
CA ALA A 467 4.31 -30.36 5.26
C ALA A 467 5.78 -30.70 5.53
N LEU A 468 6.18 -30.88 6.80
CA LEU A 468 7.56 -31.17 7.19
C LEU A 468 8.08 -32.53 6.67
N LYS A 469 7.19 -33.48 6.39
CA LYS A 469 7.53 -34.76 5.73
C LYS A 469 7.83 -34.60 4.23
N CYS A 470 7.39 -33.51 3.60
CA CYS A 470 7.66 -33.25 2.19
C CYS A 470 9.09 -32.70 1.98
N PRO A 471 9.72 -32.97 0.82
CA PRO A 471 11.00 -32.35 0.46
C PRO A 471 10.88 -30.82 0.45
N SER A 472 11.77 -30.15 1.19
CA SER A 472 11.87 -28.69 1.22
C SER A 472 13.22 -28.28 1.82
N ASP A 473 13.63 -27.03 1.61
CA ASP A 473 14.87 -26.50 2.16
C ASP A 473 14.77 -26.15 3.65
N GLY A 474 15.93 -25.96 4.30
CA GLY A 474 15.98 -25.58 5.71
C GLY A 474 15.28 -24.26 6.00
N LEU A 475 15.17 -23.39 5.00
CA LEU A 475 14.52 -22.09 5.15
C LEU A 475 13.02 -22.23 5.37
N ARG A 476 12.34 -22.95 4.48
CA ARG A 476 10.90 -23.19 4.53
C ARG A 476 10.54 -24.10 5.69
N LYS A 477 11.36 -25.12 5.97
CA LYS A 477 11.20 -25.96 7.16
C LYS A 477 11.29 -25.15 8.45
N GLY A 478 12.20 -24.17 8.53
CA GLY A 478 12.28 -23.24 9.66
C GLY A 478 11.00 -22.43 9.88
N GLN A 479 10.38 -21.96 8.80
CA GLN A 479 9.09 -21.26 8.87
C GLN A 479 7.96 -22.17 9.34
N ALA A 480 7.89 -23.42 8.83
CA ALA A 480 6.91 -24.39 9.28
C ALA A 480 7.08 -24.76 10.76
N LEU A 481 8.31 -25.00 11.22
CA LEU A 481 8.61 -25.28 12.63
C LEU A 481 8.27 -24.08 13.53
N ASN A 482 8.56 -22.85 13.10
CA ASN A 482 8.18 -21.65 13.83
C ASN A 482 6.66 -21.51 13.95
N ASN A 483 5.92 -21.75 12.86
CA ASN A 483 4.46 -21.70 12.88
C ASN A 483 3.86 -22.83 13.73
N LEU A 484 4.42 -24.04 13.62
CA LEU A 484 4.02 -25.20 14.43
C LEU A 484 4.22 -24.92 15.93
N GLY A 485 5.36 -24.34 16.30
CA GLY A 485 5.62 -23.89 17.67
C GLY A 485 4.62 -22.84 18.15
N SER A 486 4.17 -21.93 17.28
CA SER A 486 3.14 -20.95 17.64
C SER A 486 1.79 -21.62 17.93
N VAL A 487 1.37 -22.55 17.07
CA VAL A 487 0.11 -23.29 17.29
C VAL A 487 0.19 -24.14 18.56
N HIS A 488 1.33 -24.78 18.84
CA HIS A 488 1.53 -25.50 20.11
C HIS A 488 1.45 -24.59 21.33
N VAL A 489 1.99 -23.36 21.26
CA VAL A 489 1.83 -22.34 22.29
C VAL A 489 0.35 -22.01 22.50
N ASP A 490 -0.40 -21.80 21.41
CA ASP A 490 -1.82 -21.45 21.48
C ASP A 490 -2.66 -22.61 22.06
N CYS A 491 -2.23 -23.87 21.85
CA CYS A 491 -2.79 -25.06 22.52
C CYS A 491 -2.30 -25.28 23.97
N GLY A 492 -1.40 -24.45 24.51
CA GLY A 492 -0.81 -24.63 25.85
C GLY A 492 0.28 -25.71 25.96
N ASN A 493 0.69 -26.33 24.85
CA ASN A 493 1.71 -27.38 24.80
C ASN A 493 3.13 -26.78 24.73
N LEU A 494 3.58 -26.18 25.84
CA LEU A 494 4.81 -25.38 25.89
C LEU A 494 6.10 -26.17 25.62
N ASP A 495 6.17 -27.44 26.01
CA ASP A 495 7.35 -28.28 25.80
C ASP A 495 7.55 -28.58 24.30
N LEU A 496 6.48 -29.04 23.62
CA LEU A 496 6.49 -29.27 22.18
C LEU A 496 6.78 -27.99 21.39
N ALA A 497 6.27 -26.85 21.86
CA ALA A 497 6.59 -25.56 21.27
C ALA A 497 8.08 -25.22 21.39
N ALA A 498 8.67 -25.38 22.58
CA ALA A 498 10.09 -25.14 22.81
C ALA A 498 10.97 -26.03 21.91
N ASP A 499 10.60 -27.30 21.74
CA ASP A 499 11.29 -28.23 20.84
C ASP A 499 11.21 -27.76 19.39
N CYS A 500 10.02 -27.34 18.92
CA CYS A 500 9.84 -26.81 17.57
C CYS A 500 10.71 -25.57 17.31
N TYR A 501 10.76 -24.62 18.25
CA TYR A 501 11.61 -23.44 18.12
C TYR A 501 13.10 -23.78 18.19
N SER A 502 13.49 -24.72 19.05
CA SER A 502 14.89 -25.18 19.13
C SER A 502 15.34 -25.84 17.82
N ASN A 503 14.52 -26.73 17.26
CA ASN A 503 14.75 -27.34 15.95
C ASN A 503 14.82 -26.29 14.83
N ALA A 504 13.99 -25.24 14.89
CA ALA A 504 14.04 -24.14 13.93
C ALA A 504 15.34 -23.33 14.06
N LEU A 505 15.85 -23.12 15.28
CA LEU A 505 17.13 -22.44 15.52
C LEU A 505 18.33 -23.27 15.06
N GLU A 506 18.30 -24.60 15.20
CA GLU A 506 19.33 -25.50 14.69
C GLU A 506 19.51 -25.38 13.17
N ILE A 507 18.41 -25.21 12.43
CA ILE A 507 18.43 -24.93 10.99
C ILE A 507 18.54 -23.42 10.67
N LYS A 508 19.02 -22.63 11.64
CA LYS A 508 19.36 -21.21 11.52
C LYS A 508 18.17 -20.30 11.17
N HIS A 509 16.97 -20.62 11.65
CA HIS A 509 15.81 -19.73 11.54
C HIS A 509 15.76 -18.74 12.70
N ALA A 510 16.45 -17.60 12.58
CA ALA A 510 16.63 -16.66 13.69
C ALA A 510 15.33 -16.16 14.36
N ARG A 511 14.22 -16.04 13.62
CA ARG A 511 12.92 -15.59 14.17
C ARG A 511 12.35 -16.53 15.24
N ALA A 512 12.79 -17.78 15.30
CA ALA A 512 12.37 -18.71 16.34
C ALA A 512 12.79 -18.26 17.77
N HIS A 513 13.79 -17.38 17.91
CA HIS A 513 14.10 -16.73 19.19
C HIS A 513 12.89 -15.98 19.77
N GLN A 514 12.08 -15.33 18.92
CA GLN A 514 10.87 -14.64 19.35
C GLN A 514 9.84 -15.62 19.92
N GLY A 515 9.65 -16.77 19.25
CA GLY A 515 8.75 -17.82 19.71
C GLY A 515 9.20 -18.46 21.02
N LEU A 516 10.50 -18.73 21.16
CA LEU A 516 11.06 -19.28 22.39
C LEU A 516 10.96 -18.30 23.58
N ALA A 517 11.14 -17.00 23.33
CA ALA A 517 10.89 -15.97 24.33
C ALA A 517 9.43 -15.98 24.82
N ARG A 518 8.46 -16.14 23.90
CA ARG A 518 7.03 -16.29 24.24
C ARG A 518 6.79 -17.51 25.15
N VAL A 519 7.44 -18.65 24.87
CA VAL A 519 7.36 -19.86 25.72
C VAL A 519 7.91 -19.59 27.12
N TYR A 520 9.09 -18.98 27.24
CA TYR A 520 9.66 -18.62 28.55
C TYR A 520 8.76 -17.66 29.32
N HIS A 521 8.16 -16.68 28.65
CA HIS A 521 7.23 -15.75 29.27
C HIS A 521 5.99 -16.47 29.82
N GLN A 522 5.38 -17.38 29.07
CA GLN A 522 4.23 -18.18 29.53
C GLN A 522 4.58 -19.13 30.68
N ARG A 523 5.84 -19.55 30.80
CA ARG A 523 6.36 -20.27 31.97
C ARG A 523 6.70 -19.33 33.14
N ASN A 524 6.32 -18.05 33.09
CA ASN A 524 6.67 -17.01 34.07
C ASN A 524 8.18 -16.70 34.20
N HIS A 525 9.00 -17.10 33.22
CA HIS A 525 10.44 -16.81 33.18
C HIS A 525 10.72 -15.55 32.35
N ARG A 526 10.27 -14.39 32.85
CA ARG A 526 10.34 -13.10 32.15
C ARG A 526 11.78 -12.67 31.80
N GLN A 527 12.74 -12.90 32.69
CA GLN A 527 14.15 -12.58 32.45
C GLN A 527 14.74 -13.43 31.32
N ALA A 528 14.45 -14.73 31.29
CA ALA A 528 14.90 -15.62 30.21
C ALA A 528 14.29 -15.22 28.85
N ALA A 529 13.02 -14.79 28.84
CA ALA A 529 12.39 -14.27 27.64
C ALA A 529 13.10 -13.00 27.11
N TYR A 530 13.47 -12.08 28.00
CA TYR A 530 14.21 -10.87 27.66
C TYR A 530 15.61 -11.18 27.08
N GLU A 531 16.33 -12.11 27.71
CA GLU A 531 17.65 -12.56 27.25
C GLU A 531 17.56 -13.26 25.89
N GLU A 532 16.53 -14.08 25.68
CA GLU A 532 16.33 -14.76 24.40
C GLU A 532 16.04 -13.78 23.25
N MET A 533 15.25 -12.73 23.51
CA MET A 533 15.04 -11.67 22.54
C MET A 533 16.30 -10.84 22.28
N THR A 534 17.18 -10.70 23.27
CA THR A 534 18.47 -10.03 23.10
C THR A 534 19.37 -10.78 22.12
N LYS A 535 19.36 -12.12 22.13
CA LYS A 535 20.03 -12.95 21.11
C LYS A 535 19.49 -12.69 19.70
N LEU A 536 18.17 -12.43 19.56
CA LEU A 536 17.59 -12.06 18.27
C LEU A 536 18.12 -10.70 17.78
N ILE A 537 18.18 -9.71 18.67
CA ILE A 537 18.68 -8.35 18.36
C ILE A 537 20.16 -8.39 17.93
N GLU A 538 20.99 -9.21 18.58
CA GLU A 538 22.40 -9.39 18.21
C GLU A 538 22.57 -9.97 16.80
N LYS A 539 21.68 -10.88 16.40
CA LYS A 539 21.66 -11.51 15.07
C LYS A 539 21.05 -10.63 13.98
N ALA A 540 19.98 -9.92 14.31
CA ALA A 540 19.21 -9.08 13.41
C ALA A 540 19.47 -7.59 13.70
N ARG A 541 20.70 -7.14 13.44
CA ARG A 541 21.08 -5.74 13.64
C ARG A 541 20.11 -4.84 12.87
N ASN A 542 19.55 -3.84 13.54
CA ASN A 542 18.54 -2.90 13.01
C ASN A 542 17.13 -3.47 12.80
N ASN A 543 16.73 -4.50 13.52
CA ASN A 543 15.35 -5.00 13.49
C ASN A 543 14.47 -4.32 14.56
N ALA A 544 13.73 -3.28 14.18
CA ALA A 544 12.79 -2.57 15.05
C ALA A 544 11.75 -3.50 15.71
N SER A 545 11.31 -4.54 15.00
CA SER A 545 10.35 -5.52 15.53
C SER A 545 10.91 -6.33 16.70
N ALA A 546 12.23 -6.54 16.78
CA ALA A 546 12.82 -7.30 17.87
C ALA A 546 12.85 -6.47 19.17
N TYR A 547 13.13 -5.17 19.09
CA TYR A 547 13.02 -4.25 20.22
C TYR A 547 11.57 -4.13 20.72
N GLU A 548 10.62 -3.98 19.79
CA GLU A 548 9.18 -3.98 20.11
C GLU A 548 8.76 -5.25 20.89
N LYS A 549 9.18 -6.43 20.42
CA LYS A 549 8.84 -7.68 21.09
C LYS A 549 9.56 -7.84 22.42
N ARG A 550 10.78 -7.30 22.57
CA ARG A 550 11.51 -7.34 23.85
C ARG A 550 10.88 -6.46 24.92
N SER A 551 10.27 -5.33 24.52
CA SER A 551 9.64 -4.41 25.48
C SER A 551 8.50 -5.08 26.27
N GLU A 552 7.83 -6.08 25.69
CA GLU A 552 6.80 -6.90 26.36
C GLU A 552 7.36 -7.66 27.59
N TYR A 553 8.66 -7.96 27.61
CA TYR A 553 9.30 -8.80 28.63
C TYR A 553 10.11 -8.03 29.67
N CYS A 554 10.07 -6.70 29.72
CA CYS A 554 10.82 -5.92 30.71
C CYS A 554 9.94 -4.90 31.46
N GLY A 555 10.49 -4.31 32.53
CA GLY A 555 9.79 -3.27 33.29
C GLY A 555 9.59 -1.98 32.49
N ARG A 556 8.70 -1.11 32.96
CA ARG A 556 8.25 0.12 32.28
C ARG A 556 9.39 0.97 31.69
N GLU A 557 10.46 1.21 32.45
CA GLU A 557 11.61 2.03 31.98
C GLU A 557 12.42 1.35 30.86
N MET A 558 12.68 0.05 30.99
CA MET A 558 13.38 -0.71 29.95
C MET A 558 12.51 -0.85 28.70
N ALA A 559 11.20 -1.03 28.88
CA ALA A 559 10.24 -1.10 27.78
C ALA A 559 10.21 0.21 27.01
N LYS A 560 10.20 1.36 27.71
CA LYS A 560 10.31 2.67 27.08
C LYS A 560 11.57 2.82 26.23
N ASN A 561 12.73 2.44 26.75
CA ASN A 561 13.99 2.49 26.00
C ASN A 561 13.97 1.60 24.75
N ASP A 562 13.43 0.38 24.84
CA ASP A 562 13.28 -0.52 23.70
C ASP A 562 12.31 0.04 22.65
N LEU A 563 11.19 0.63 23.09
CA LEU A 563 10.23 1.26 22.19
C LEU A 563 10.80 2.53 21.53
N ASP A 564 11.61 3.31 22.25
CA ASP A 564 12.35 4.45 21.71
C ASP A 564 13.30 4.00 20.59
N ALA A 565 14.08 2.94 20.84
CA ALA A 565 14.93 2.34 19.82
C ALA A 565 14.10 1.81 18.63
N ALA A 566 12.94 1.18 18.88
CA ALA A 566 12.06 0.68 17.82
C ALA A 566 11.57 1.82 16.91
N THR A 567 11.10 2.94 17.48
CA THR A 567 10.62 4.10 16.70
C THR A 567 11.73 4.88 16.00
N GLN A 568 12.97 4.84 16.51
CA GLN A 568 14.14 5.41 15.82
C GLN A 568 14.55 4.58 14.60
N LEU A 569 14.41 3.26 14.68
CA LEU A 569 14.72 2.35 13.57
C LEU A 569 13.59 2.29 12.54
N ASP A 570 12.33 2.25 13.00
CA ASP A 570 11.14 2.19 12.17
C ASP A 570 10.01 3.04 12.79
N PRO A 571 9.86 4.30 12.34
CA PRO A 571 8.81 5.20 12.79
C PRO A 571 7.40 4.77 12.38
N LEU A 572 7.24 3.80 11.47
CA LEU A 572 5.94 3.35 10.94
C LEU A 572 5.31 2.24 11.80
N ARG A 573 6.02 1.72 12.81
CA ARG A 573 5.47 0.73 13.72
C ARG A 573 4.46 1.37 14.68
N THR A 574 3.29 0.77 14.78
CA THR A 574 2.16 1.36 15.51
C THR A 574 2.15 1.01 17.00
N TYR A 575 2.66 -0.17 17.37
CA TYR A 575 2.67 -0.65 18.75
C TYR A 575 3.41 0.29 19.73
N PRO A 576 4.63 0.79 19.43
CA PRO A 576 5.33 1.69 20.34
C PRO A 576 4.52 2.93 20.74
N TYR A 577 3.86 3.58 19.78
CA TYR A 577 3.05 4.76 20.04
C TYR A 577 1.80 4.43 20.84
N ARG A 578 1.11 3.32 20.52
CA ARG A 578 -0.06 2.87 21.29
C ARG A 578 0.30 2.57 22.75
N TYR A 579 1.42 1.89 22.98
CA TYR A 579 1.90 1.59 24.32
C TYR A 579 2.24 2.86 25.10
N ARG A 580 3.04 3.77 24.53
CA ARG A 580 3.38 5.04 25.18
C ARG A 580 2.16 5.89 25.47
N ALA A 581 1.21 5.96 24.53
CA ALA A 581 -0.01 6.73 24.70
C ALA A 581 -0.91 6.15 25.80
N ALA A 582 -1.06 4.84 25.89
CA ALA A 582 -1.77 4.19 26.99
C ALA A 582 -1.11 4.48 28.35
N VAL A 583 0.23 4.37 28.40
CA VAL A 583 1.01 4.70 29.60
C VAL A 583 0.85 6.17 30.02
N LEU A 584 0.78 7.10 29.06
CA LEU A 584 0.51 8.52 29.32
C LEU A 584 -0.92 8.75 29.83
N MET A 585 -1.89 7.98 29.31
CA MET A 585 -3.27 8.02 29.79
C MET A 585 -3.37 7.54 31.24
N ASP A 586 -2.69 6.44 31.59
CA ASP A 586 -2.60 5.92 32.96
C ASP A 586 -1.95 6.94 33.93
N ASP A 587 -0.98 7.71 33.43
CA ASP A 587 -0.34 8.82 34.15
C ASP A 587 -1.20 10.10 34.19
N GLN A 588 -2.44 10.09 33.69
CA GLN A 588 -3.35 11.24 33.59
C GLN A 588 -2.84 12.39 32.69
N LYS A 589 -1.96 12.07 31.74
CA LYS A 589 -1.43 13.01 30.74
C LYS A 589 -2.17 12.87 29.41
N GLU A 590 -3.48 13.08 29.44
CA GLU A 590 -4.39 12.81 28.33
C GLU A 590 -4.01 13.56 27.04
N THR A 591 -3.60 14.83 27.16
CA THR A 591 -3.19 15.65 26.03
C THR A 591 -1.92 15.12 25.36
N GLU A 592 -0.91 14.73 26.14
CA GLU A 592 0.32 14.12 25.62
C GLU A 592 0.03 12.76 24.94
N ALA A 593 -0.90 11.97 25.49
CA ALA A 593 -1.31 10.69 24.92
C ALA A 593 -1.96 10.87 23.52
N VAL A 594 -2.88 11.82 23.39
CA VAL A 594 -3.50 12.17 22.10
C VAL A 594 -2.48 12.71 21.11
N GLU A 595 -1.52 13.53 21.55
CA GLU A 595 -0.45 14.03 20.69
C GLU A 595 0.48 12.93 20.20
N GLU A 596 0.81 11.93 21.03
CA GLU A 596 1.64 10.77 20.64
C GLU A 596 0.97 9.97 19.51
N LEU A 597 -0.32 9.66 19.64
CA LEU A 597 -1.09 9.00 18.58
C LEU A 597 -1.24 9.88 17.35
N THR A 598 -1.42 11.19 17.52
CA THR A 598 -1.56 12.14 16.41
C THR A 598 -0.30 12.21 15.55
N LYS A 599 0.89 12.18 16.17
CA LYS A 599 2.16 12.09 15.45
C LYS A 599 2.24 10.79 14.63
N ALA A 600 1.95 9.66 15.26
CA ALA A 600 2.02 8.35 14.61
C ALA A 600 1.04 8.19 13.44
N ILE A 601 -0.21 8.63 13.62
CA ILE A 601 -1.26 8.61 12.59
C ILE A 601 -0.86 9.47 11.39
N ALA A 602 -0.14 10.58 11.61
CA ALA A 602 0.37 11.40 10.51
C ALA A 602 1.44 10.67 9.66
N PHE A 603 2.21 9.75 10.24
CA PHE A 603 3.19 8.92 9.52
C PHE A 603 2.50 7.80 8.74
N LYS A 604 1.56 7.10 9.39
CA LYS A 604 0.76 6.04 8.80
C LYS A 604 -0.57 5.90 9.56
N PRO A 605 -1.71 6.18 8.91
CA PRO A 605 -3.02 5.85 9.48
C PRO A 605 -3.17 4.34 9.69
N ASP A 606 -3.75 3.97 10.82
CA ASP A 606 -3.90 2.58 11.25
C ASP A 606 -5.19 2.44 12.06
N LEU A 607 -5.90 1.33 11.85
CA LEU A 607 -7.20 1.07 12.47
C LEU A 607 -7.12 1.14 14.00
N GLN A 608 -6.13 0.46 14.59
CA GLN A 608 -6.00 0.37 16.05
C GLN A 608 -5.60 1.72 16.67
N MET A 609 -4.76 2.51 15.99
CA MET A 609 -4.39 3.85 16.49
C MET A 609 -5.55 4.83 16.43
N LEU A 610 -6.33 4.81 15.33
CA LEU A 610 -7.53 5.65 15.19
C LEU A 610 -8.58 5.27 16.23
N HIS A 611 -8.87 3.98 16.41
CA HIS A 611 -9.78 3.49 17.44
C HIS A 611 -9.34 3.92 18.84
N LEU A 612 -8.06 3.74 19.18
CA LEU A 612 -7.53 4.11 20.49
C LEU A 612 -7.63 5.62 20.75
N ARG A 613 -7.31 6.45 19.75
CA ARG A 613 -7.44 7.91 19.88
C ARG A 613 -8.90 8.35 19.99
N ALA A 614 -9.82 7.67 19.28
CA ALA A 614 -11.25 7.89 19.45
C ALA A 614 -11.73 7.57 20.87
N ALA A 615 -11.26 6.47 21.46
CA ALA A 615 -11.56 6.12 22.86
C ALA A 615 -11.01 7.15 23.86
N PHE A 616 -9.81 7.68 23.61
CA PHE A 616 -9.27 8.77 24.43
C PHE A 616 -10.12 10.02 24.32
N TYR A 617 -10.51 10.43 23.10
CA TYR A 617 -11.42 11.57 22.92
C TYR A 617 -12.79 11.36 23.58
N GLU A 618 -13.36 10.15 23.51
CA GLU A 618 -14.60 9.81 24.22
C GLU A 618 -14.44 10.00 25.73
N SER A 619 -13.36 9.49 26.32
CA SER A 619 -13.07 9.63 27.76
C SER A 619 -12.86 11.09 28.20
N MET A 620 -12.31 11.93 27.31
CA MET A 620 -12.14 13.36 27.51
C MET A 620 -13.43 14.17 27.24
N GLY A 621 -14.51 13.52 26.80
CA GLY A 621 -15.78 14.16 26.42
C GLY A 621 -15.76 14.88 25.06
N ASN A 622 -14.69 14.77 24.27
CA ASN A 622 -14.60 15.33 22.93
C ASN A 622 -15.23 14.38 21.89
N LEU A 623 -16.55 14.25 21.95
CA LEU A 623 -17.31 13.33 21.10
C LEU A 623 -17.18 13.64 19.61
N THR A 624 -16.99 14.91 19.22
CA THR A 624 -16.81 15.28 17.82
C THR A 624 -15.55 14.69 17.20
N SER A 625 -14.43 14.73 17.92
CA SER A 625 -13.16 14.15 17.45
C SER A 625 -13.19 12.63 17.53
N ALA A 626 -13.87 12.06 18.55
CA ALA A 626 -14.09 10.61 18.64
C ALA A 626 -14.86 10.06 17.43
N LEU A 627 -15.98 10.70 17.05
CA LEU A 627 -16.76 10.29 15.88
C LEU A 627 -15.98 10.39 14.58
N GLN A 628 -15.14 11.43 14.42
CA GLN A 628 -14.27 11.57 13.25
C GLN A 628 -13.25 10.43 13.13
N ASP A 629 -12.58 10.09 14.24
CA ASP A 629 -11.61 9.00 14.25
C ASP A 629 -12.28 7.63 14.08
N CYS A 630 -13.47 7.43 14.65
CA CYS A 630 -14.29 6.23 14.38
C CYS A 630 -14.63 6.10 12.90
N GLN A 631 -15.08 7.17 12.26
CA GLN A 631 -15.39 7.15 10.84
C GLN A 631 -14.15 6.83 10.01
N ALA A 632 -13.00 7.45 10.33
CA ALA A 632 -11.74 7.15 9.66
C ALA A 632 -11.31 5.69 9.84
N ALA A 633 -11.49 5.12 11.04
CA ALA A 633 -11.24 3.71 11.33
C ALA A 633 -12.19 2.79 10.54
N LEU A 634 -13.49 3.09 10.51
CA LEU A 634 -14.50 2.32 9.75
C LEU A 634 -14.33 2.43 8.23
N CYS A 635 -13.66 3.47 7.73
CA CYS A 635 -13.22 3.52 6.34
C CYS A 635 -12.09 2.51 6.03
N LEU A 636 -11.30 2.12 7.03
CA LEU A 636 -10.26 1.09 6.87
C LEU A 636 -10.85 -0.32 7.03
N ASP A 637 -11.76 -0.50 7.99
CA ASP A 637 -12.50 -1.75 8.21
C ASP A 637 -13.95 -1.46 8.63
N PRO A 638 -14.91 -1.57 7.70
CA PRO A 638 -16.32 -1.30 7.96
C PRO A 638 -16.97 -2.23 9.00
N ASP A 639 -16.43 -3.44 9.18
CA ASP A 639 -17.02 -4.48 10.02
C ASP A 639 -16.35 -4.56 11.40
N HIS A 640 -15.47 -3.62 11.74
CA HIS A 640 -14.76 -3.59 13.02
C HIS A 640 -15.70 -3.27 14.19
N LYS A 641 -16.18 -4.33 14.85
CA LYS A 641 -17.19 -4.29 15.93
C LYS A 641 -16.91 -3.28 17.03
N GLU A 642 -15.70 -3.29 17.59
CA GLU A 642 -15.33 -2.41 18.70
C GLU A 642 -15.43 -0.92 18.32
N THR A 643 -15.10 -0.58 17.07
CA THR A 643 -15.23 0.80 16.59
C THR A 643 -16.67 1.17 16.27
N LEU A 644 -17.48 0.23 15.75
CA LEU A 644 -18.92 0.44 15.56
C LEU A 644 -19.62 0.72 16.89
N ASP A 645 -19.32 -0.07 17.92
CA ASP A 645 -19.87 0.12 19.26
C ASP A 645 -19.45 1.47 19.86
N LEU A 646 -18.18 1.86 19.69
CA LEU A 646 -17.70 3.17 20.13
C LEU A 646 -18.38 4.31 19.36
N TYR A 647 -18.54 4.18 18.05
CA TYR A 647 -19.23 5.15 17.21
C TYR A 647 -20.69 5.35 17.66
N ASN A 648 -21.44 4.27 17.84
CA ASN A 648 -22.84 4.31 18.27
C ASN A 648 -22.99 4.97 19.66
N ARG A 649 -22.14 4.56 20.63
CA ARG A 649 -22.14 5.17 21.97
C ARG A 649 -21.81 6.67 21.93
N ALA A 650 -20.76 7.07 21.19
CA ALA A 650 -20.37 8.47 21.06
C ALA A 650 -21.47 9.31 20.38
N GLN A 651 -22.19 8.73 19.42
CA GLN A 651 -23.30 9.37 18.73
C GLN A 651 -24.50 9.60 19.66
N GLU A 652 -24.89 8.59 20.44
CA GLU A 652 -25.96 8.71 21.43
C GLU A 652 -25.66 9.77 22.49
N LEU A 653 -24.43 9.78 23.01
CA LEU A 653 -23.98 10.79 23.97
C LEU A 653 -24.01 12.20 23.38
N ALA A 654 -23.61 12.35 22.10
CA ALA A 654 -23.61 13.64 21.43
C ALA A 654 -25.02 14.18 21.22
N VAL A 655 -25.99 13.33 20.85
CA VAL A 655 -27.40 13.70 20.70
C VAL A 655 -28.00 14.09 22.05
N ASN A 656 -27.73 13.33 23.12
CA ASN A 656 -28.24 13.62 24.45
C ASN A 656 -27.71 14.94 25.05
N LEU A 657 -26.50 15.36 24.68
CA LEU A 657 -25.92 16.66 25.06
C LEU A 657 -26.49 17.83 24.27
N GLN A 658 -27.04 17.61 23.06
CA GLN A 658 -27.71 18.64 22.27
C GLN A 658 -29.17 18.88 22.71
N LEU A 659 -29.78 17.91 23.41
CA LEU A 659 -31.16 17.97 23.91
C LEU A 659 -31.28 18.55 25.33
N LYS A 660 -30.16 18.76 26.03
CA LYS A 660 -30.08 19.44 27.33
C LYS A 660 -29.55 20.85 27.16
#